data_AF-A0A5N6RXA8-F1
#
_entry.id   AF-A0A5N6RXA8-F1
#
_cell.length_a   1.000
_cell.length_b   1.000
_cell.length_c   1.000
_cell.angle_alpha   90.00
_cell.angle_beta   90.00
_cell.angle_gamma   90.00
#
_symmetry.space_group_name_H-M   'P 1'
#
loop_
_entity.id
_entity.type
_entity.pdbx_description
1 polymer ?
#
loop_
_entity_poly.entity_id
_entity_poly.type
_entity_poly.pdbx_seq_one_letter_code
_entity_poly.pdbx_strand_id
1 'polypeptide(L)'
;MQQLPGIFRLLLLSAFLAIATSTSDIVTTLPGYSGDLPFTLETGYIGVGENETAQLFYYFVESQRNPALDPVLIWISGGRGCSALVSFFFASGPLTFKLGDYNGSLPTLRDNTWAWTQGLNIIYLDAPVGAGFSYSETDNGYIMDDYVHMAQVYEFLQKWLNGHPRFQENQLYVGSESYSGLIVPMIVQQIITDSKAGSLPVINLKGYVLGNPLTDSFIDTNAKIPYAHRLTLISNELYESAETNCNGNYVNVDSDNYNCSSDIDAINKLISDINVENILEPNCPGGSPEQNEDVELVRRYLSEKSSSAFWCRSYNHMLASLWANDKGVQEVLGVREGTKTSWQFCNTTLDYNQTVTSVLEYHQNLTSADIRVLIYSGDHDMLVPNIGTQEWINLLNLSVDESWRTWSVHGQTAGLPTLHDNPWAWTQGLNIIYLDAPVGAGFSYSKSYDGYIMDDYKYVAQVYEFLQKWLTEHPQLLKNQLYISGESYGGMHVPMIAQQIVIGNEAGSVPMINLKGYVIGGAVTDSFTDTNAKIPYAHRLTLISDQLYESAKASCNGNYVNVDSDNYQCSSDIDAIDKLIGDINTLNILEPNCVSVSPEPNEDIELVQRYLSEKSSPALWCRSYNHMLCNVWANNKGVQEALGVREGTKTFWQYCNTTLEYTHTVTNVVGYHRNLTNADLRVLIYSGDHDMSVPNIGTQEWIRSLNLTTDESWRGGGHFAAENMVKECAAMIDRWMAYFPL
;
A
#
# COMPACT_ATOMS: atom_id res chain seq x y z
N MET A 1 -24.84 20.56 -83.58
CA MET A 1 -24.21 19.60 -82.65
C MET A 1 -22.90 20.22 -82.18
N GLN A 2 -23.02 21.18 -81.26
CA GLN A 2 -22.97 21.00 -79.81
C GLN A 2 -21.52 20.97 -79.29
N GLN A 3 -21.13 22.15 -78.78
CA GLN A 3 -20.09 22.36 -77.80
C GLN A 3 -20.35 21.50 -76.55
N LEU A 4 -19.29 21.05 -75.88
CA LEU A 4 -19.16 21.06 -74.42
C LEU A 4 -17.66 20.97 -74.05
N PRO A 5 -17.21 21.61 -72.95
CA PRO A 5 -15.85 22.11 -72.79
C PRO A 5 -15.00 21.32 -71.78
N GLY A 6 -13.69 21.53 -71.86
CA GLY A 6 -12.67 21.02 -70.94
C GLY A 6 -12.78 21.60 -69.53
N ILE A 7 -13.61 20.96 -68.69
CA ILE A 7 -13.67 21.20 -67.23
C ILE A 7 -13.10 20.00 -66.43
N PHE A 8 -12.80 18.86 -67.07
CA PHE A 8 -12.41 17.64 -66.36
C PHE A 8 -10.91 17.49 -66.01
N ARG A 9 -10.07 18.49 -66.29
CA ARG A 9 -8.62 18.45 -65.96
C ARG A 9 -8.15 19.48 -64.93
N LEU A 10 -9.04 20.32 -64.40
CA LEU A 10 -8.69 21.30 -63.35
C LEU A 10 -9.27 20.95 -61.95
N LEU A 11 -10.03 19.87 -61.82
CA LEU A 11 -10.63 19.41 -60.55
C LEU A 11 -9.83 18.32 -59.82
N LEU A 12 -8.66 17.93 -60.33
CA LEU A 12 -7.77 16.95 -59.70
C LEU A 12 -6.54 17.57 -59.02
N LEU A 13 -6.50 18.92 -58.90
CA LEU A 13 -5.38 19.66 -58.30
C LEU A 13 -5.82 20.58 -57.14
N SER A 14 -7.05 20.47 -56.66
CA SER A 14 -7.58 21.25 -55.52
C SER A 14 -8.13 20.37 -54.38
N ALA A 15 -7.60 19.16 -54.24
CA ALA A 15 -7.84 18.27 -53.10
C ALA A 15 -6.51 17.92 -52.40
N PHE A 16 -5.63 18.90 -52.25
CA PHE A 16 -4.76 18.96 -51.08
C PHE A 16 -5.50 19.88 -50.09
N LEU A 17 -6.44 19.30 -49.34
CA LEU A 17 -6.76 19.88 -48.05
C LEU A 17 -5.45 20.02 -47.31
N ALA A 18 -5.22 21.17 -46.70
CA ALA A 18 -4.15 21.34 -45.74
C ALA A 18 -4.33 20.27 -44.66
N ILE A 19 -3.57 19.18 -44.77
CA ILE A 19 -3.29 18.33 -43.63
C ILE A 19 -2.47 19.26 -42.74
N ALA A 20 -3.11 19.80 -41.70
CA ALA A 20 -2.37 20.41 -40.60
C ALA A 20 -1.37 19.34 -40.15
N THR A 21 -0.10 19.54 -40.50
CA THR A 21 0.97 18.60 -40.20
C THR A 21 1.12 18.59 -38.69
N SER A 22 0.62 17.55 -38.03
CA SER A 22 1.00 17.23 -36.66
C SER A 22 2.52 17.15 -36.62
N THR A 23 3.15 18.02 -35.84
CA THR A 23 4.59 17.97 -35.61
C THR A 23 4.82 16.89 -34.57
N SER A 24 5.27 15.72 -35.01
CA SER A 24 5.74 14.65 -34.14
C SER A 24 7.19 14.30 -34.43
N ASP A 25 7.92 14.01 -33.36
CA ASP A 25 9.35 13.72 -33.39
C ASP A 25 9.57 12.33 -32.81
N ILE A 26 10.31 11.49 -33.54
CA ILE A 26 10.79 10.21 -33.02
C ILE A 26 12.03 10.47 -32.18
N VAL A 27 11.91 10.20 -30.88
CA VAL A 27 12.98 10.36 -29.90
C VAL A 27 13.83 9.10 -29.90
N THR A 28 15.09 9.22 -30.34
CA THR A 28 16.04 8.09 -30.38
C THR A 28 16.94 8.04 -29.15
N THR A 29 17.21 9.19 -28.53
CA THR A 29 18.02 9.34 -27.31
C THR A 29 17.32 10.28 -26.35
N LEU A 30 17.37 10.02 -25.05
CA LEU A 30 16.88 10.95 -24.01
C LEU A 30 18.04 11.36 -23.09
N PRO A 31 18.21 12.66 -22.77
CA PRO A 31 19.16 13.08 -21.74
C PRO A 31 18.87 12.35 -20.41
N GLY A 32 19.92 11.88 -19.74
CA GLY A 32 19.79 11.06 -18.53
C GLY A 32 19.68 9.55 -18.79
N TYR A 33 19.33 9.11 -19.99
CA TYR A 33 19.43 7.70 -20.41
C TYR A 33 20.77 7.43 -21.11
N SER A 34 21.32 6.23 -20.95
CA SER A 34 22.62 5.88 -21.54
C SER A 34 22.44 5.16 -22.87
N GLY A 35 22.76 5.84 -23.97
CA GLY A 35 22.64 5.29 -25.33
C GLY A 35 21.26 5.54 -25.96
N ASP A 36 20.98 4.78 -27.01
CA ASP A 36 19.70 4.83 -27.72
C ASP A 36 18.59 4.15 -26.91
N LEU A 37 17.36 4.64 -27.03
CA LEU A 37 16.21 4.02 -26.37
C LEU A 37 15.95 2.61 -26.96
N PRO A 38 15.68 1.60 -26.12
CA PRO A 38 15.40 0.24 -26.59
C PRO A 38 13.96 0.05 -27.09
N PHE A 39 13.21 1.14 -27.25
CA PHE A 39 11.82 1.18 -27.70
C PHE A 39 11.57 2.45 -28.51
N THR A 40 10.52 2.44 -29.35
CA THR A 40 10.10 3.62 -30.10
C THR A 40 9.35 4.58 -29.17
N LEU A 41 9.86 5.80 -29.03
CA LEU A 41 9.17 6.91 -28.39
C LEU A 41 8.90 8.00 -29.44
N GLU A 42 7.65 8.40 -29.56
CA GLU A 42 7.20 9.53 -30.36
C GLU A 42 6.60 10.58 -29.45
N THR A 43 6.99 11.84 -29.63
CA THR A 43 6.42 12.97 -28.89
C THR A 43 5.94 14.05 -29.84
N GLY A 44 5.01 14.88 -29.40
CA GLY A 44 4.55 15.98 -30.25
C GLY A 44 3.30 16.66 -29.75
N TYR A 45 2.78 17.57 -30.59
CA TYR A 45 1.58 18.35 -30.32
C TYR A 45 0.47 18.04 -31.32
N ILE A 46 -0.76 17.96 -30.83
CA ILE A 46 -1.98 17.97 -31.65
C ILE A 46 -2.86 19.12 -31.19
N GLY A 47 -3.25 19.97 -32.15
CA GLY A 47 -4.18 21.07 -31.94
C GLY A 47 -5.63 20.58 -31.82
N VAL A 48 -6.38 21.09 -30.86
CA VAL A 48 -7.78 20.75 -30.55
C VAL A 48 -8.59 21.99 -30.19
N GLY A 49 -9.91 21.86 -30.12
CA GLY A 49 -10.81 22.94 -29.77
C GLY A 49 -10.95 24.00 -30.88
N GLU A 50 -11.54 25.14 -30.52
CA GLU A 50 -11.83 26.20 -31.47
C GLU A 50 -10.53 26.78 -32.06
N ASN A 51 -10.48 26.82 -33.40
CA ASN A 51 -9.34 27.28 -34.19
C ASN A 51 -8.01 26.54 -33.89
N GLU A 52 -8.08 25.36 -33.27
CA GLU A 52 -6.90 24.56 -32.87
C GLU A 52 -5.92 25.31 -31.95
N THR A 53 -6.41 26.30 -31.20
CA THR A 53 -5.57 27.13 -30.32
C THR A 53 -5.11 26.40 -29.06
N ALA A 54 -5.79 25.31 -28.67
CA ALA A 54 -5.35 24.40 -27.62
C ALA A 54 -4.43 23.34 -28.21
N GLN A 55 -3.21 23.21 -27.67
CA GLN A 55 -2.18 22.30 -28.18
C GLN A 55 -1.86 21.27 -27.08
N LEU A 56 -2.34 20.03 -27.28
CA LEU A 56 -2.08 18.93 -26.35
C LEU A 56 -0.79 18.20 -26.70
N PHE A 57 0.07 18.02 -25.71
CA PHE A 57 1.33 17.29 -25.82
C PHE A 57 1.15 15.82 -25.43
N TYR A 58 1.83 14.91 -26.13
CA TYR A 58 1.76 13.49 -25.85
C TYR A 58 3.12 12.79 -25.93
N TYR A 59 3.19 11.65 -25.26
CA TYR A 59 4.29 10.69 -25.33
C TYR A 59 3.70 9.35 -25.78
N PHE A 60 3.98 8.94 -27.00
CA PHE A 60 3.54 7.67 -27.55
C PHE A 60 4.69 6.65 -27.51
N VAL A 61 4.46 5.52 -26.84
CA VAL A 61 5.41 4.41 -26.78
C VAL A 61 4.79 3.21 -27.49
N GLU A 62 5.51 2.68 -28.48
CA GLU A 62 5.11 1.44 -29.15
C GLU A 62 5.26 0.24 -28.23
N SER A 63 4.39 -0.76 -28.43
CA SER A 63 4.56 -2.06 -27.77
C SER A 63 5.91 -2.66 -28.12
N GLN A 64 6.63 -3.11 -27.09
CA GLN A 64 7.91 -3.80 -27.21
C GLN A 64 7.76 -5.26 -27.71
N ARG A 65 6.52 -5.75 -27.85
CA ARG A 65 6.21 -7.09 -28.38
C ARG A 65 5.84 -7.06 -29.87
N ASN A 66 4.66 -6.54 -30.22
CA ASN A 66 4.24 -6.37 -31.61
C ASN A 66 3.28 -5.17 -31.75
N PRO A 67 3.79 -3.98 -32.07
CA PRO A 67 2.97 -2.76 -32.07
C PRO A 67 1.83 -2.80 -33.11
N ALA A 68 1.97 -3.53 -34.20
CA ALA A 68 0.93 -3.64 -35.23
C ALA A 68 -0.27 -4.51 -34.81
N LEU A 69 -0.14 -5.36 -33.78
CA LEU A 69 -1.21 -6.24 -33.30
C LEU A 69 -1.65 -5.92 -31.87
N ASP A 70 -0.74 -5.40 -31.06
CA ASP A 70 -1.00 -5.16 -29.65
C ASP A 70 -1.97 -3.99 -29.44
N PRO A 71 -2.80 -4.00 -28.38
CA PRO A 71 -3.77 -2.94 -28.15
C PRO A 71 -3.14 -1.55 -28.01
N VAL A 72 -3.89 -0.52 -28.36
CA VAL A 72 -3.59 0.87 -28.06
C VAL A 72 -4.33 1.27 -26.78
N LEU A 73 -3.60 1.84 -25.84
CA LEU A 73 -4.12 2.44 -24.62
C LEU A 73 -3.81 3.93 -24.64
N ILE A 74 -4.83 4.78 -24.61
CA ILE A 74 -4.63 6.19 -24.24
C ILE A 74 -4.74 6.31 -22.72
N TRP A 75 -3.73 6.91 -22.09
CA TRP A 75 -3.65 7.10 -20.64
C TRP A 75 -3.73 8.59 -20.30
N ILE A 76 -4.76 8.96 -19.54
CA ILE A 76 -5.04 10.33 -19.11
C ILE A 76 -4.76 10.39 -17.61
N SER A 77 -3.72 11.13 -17.22
CA SER A 77 -3.35 11.25 -15.81
C SER A 77 -4.43 11.94 -14.98
N GLY A 78 -4.41 11.65 -13.68
CA GLY A 78 -5.32 12.23 -12.71
C GLY A 78 -5.00 13.68 -12.33
N GLY A 79 -5.75 14.22 -11.36
CA GLY A 79 -5.72 15.64 -11.00
C GLY A 79 -6.19 16.53 -12.17
N ARG A 80 -6.67 17.75 -11.87
CA ARG A 80 -7.17 18.65 -12.93
C ARG A 80 -6.06 19.21 -13.86
N GLY A 81 -4.79 18.86 -13.62
CA GLY A 81 -3.64 19.44 -14.31
C GLY A 81 -2.32 18.68 -14.16
N CYS A 82 -2.35 17.39 -13.83
CA CYS A 82 -1.11 16.62 -13.70
C CYS A 82 -0.62 16.12 -15.05
N SER A 83 0.71 16.09 -15.20
CA SER A 83 1.34 15.63 -16.43
C SER A 83 1.27 14.11 -16.59
N ALA A 84 1.24 13.64 -17.83
CA ALA A 84 1.36 12.25 -18.19
C ALA A 84 2.71 11.62 -17.85
N LEU A 85 3.73 12.46 -17.64
CA LEU A 85 5.04 12.00 -17.15
C LEU A 85 4.96 11.33 -15.78
N VAL A 86 3.91 11.63 -15.00
CA VAL A 86 3.65 10.95 -13.72
C VAL A 86 3.49 9.46 -13.95
N SER A 87 2.53 9.08 -14.80
CA SER A 87 2.26 7.68 -15.09
C SER A 87 3.38 7.05 -15.95
N PHE A 88 4.07 7.85 -16.78
CA PHE A 88 5.22 7.39 -17.57
C PHE A 88 6.40 6.95 -16.69
N PHE A 89 6.79 7.72 -15.65
CA PHE A 89 7.96 7.41 -14.83
C PHE A 89 7.68 6.62 -13.55
N PHE A 90 6.47 6.75 -13.01
CA PHE A 90 6.14 6.26 -11.66
C PHE A 90 5.03 5.21 -11.62
N ALA A 91 4.46 4.85 -12.77
CA ALA A 91 3.46 3.80 -12.87
C ALA A 91 3.79 2.79 -13.99
N SER A 92 3.30 3.02 -15.20
CA SER A 92 3.20 2.00 -16.25
C SER A 92 4.24 2.14 -17.38
N GLY A 93 4.95 3.26 -17.45
CA GLY A 93 5.84 3.55 -18.58
C GLY A 93 7.18 2.81 -18.57
N PRO A 94 7.95 2.92 -19.68
CA PRO A 94 9.12 2.10 -19.95
C PRO A 94 10.38 2.52 -19.18
N LEU A 95 10.38 3.68 -18.54
CA LEU A 95 11.55 4.24 -17.85
C LEU A 95 11.20 4.64 -16.42
N THR A 96 12.21 4.63 -15.55
CA THR A 96 12.13 5.20 -14.21
C THR A 96 13.44 5.87 -13.84
N PHE A 97 13.44 6.71 -12.80
CA PHE A 97 14.66 7.34 -12.30
C PHE A 97 15.53 6.31 -11.56
N LYS A 98 16.86 6.45 -11.70
CA LYS A 98 17.81 5.77 -10.81
C LYS A 98 17.80 6.49 -9.46
N LEU A 99 17.33 5.80 -8.43
CA LEU A 99 17.33 6.31 -7.06
C LEU A 99 18.73 6.19 -6.44
N GLY A 100 19.15 7.22 -5.73
CA GLY A 100 20.47 7.34 -5.09
C GLY A 100 20.79 8.80 -4.77
N ASP A 101 21.90 9.05 -4.07
CA ASP A 101 22.25 10.41 -3.65
C ASP A 101 22.36 11.35 -4.86
N TYR A 102 21.63 12.46 -4.79
CA TYR A 102 21.62 13.44 -5.87
C TYR A 102 22.94 14.20 -5.89
N ASN A 103 23.72 14.03 -6.96
CA ASN A 103 25.06 14.58 -7.10
C ASN A 103 25.09 15.99 -7.74
N GLY A 104 23.94 16.62 -7.97
CA GLY A 104 23.82 17.91 -8.64
C GLY A 104 23.75 17.87 -10.17
N SER A 105 23.88 16.68 -10.81
CA SER A 105 23.77 16.55 -12.27
C SER A 105 22.32 16.42 -12.75
N LEU A 106 22.12 16.32 -14.07
CA LEU A 106 20.81 15.90 -14.61
C LEU A 106 20.45 14.51 -14.03
N PRO A 107 19.20 14.29 -13.58
CA PRO A 107 18.74 12.97 -13.13
C PRO A 107 18.94 11.89 -14.18
N THR A 108 19.30 10.69 -13.74
CA THR A 108 19.58 9.56 -14.65
C THR A 108 18.41 8.59 -14.70
N LEU A 109 18.18 8.03 -15.88
CA LEU A 109 17.08 7.12 -16.20
C LEU A 109 17.58 5.68 -16.31
N ARG A 110 16.68 4.72 -16.06
CA ARG A 110 16.86 3.28 -16.30
C ARG A 110 15.57 2.67 -16.82
N ASP A 111 15.68 1.49 -17.42
CA ASP A 111 14.52 0.72 -17.87
C ASP A 111 13.62 0.31 -16.69
N ASN A 112 12.31 0.37 -16.92
CA ASN A 112 11.31 -0.27 -16.07
C ASN A 112 11.03 -1.69 -16.60
N THR A 113 11.48 -2.70 -15.87
CA THR A 113 11.30 -4.11 -16.25
C THR A 113 9.84 -4.61 -16.12
N TRP A 114 8.93 -3.77 -15.63
CA TRP A 114 7.51 -4.07 -15.44
C TRP A 114 6.60 -3.14 -16.25
N ALA A 115 7.16 -2.45 -17.23
CA ALA A 115 6.41 -1.51 -18.07
C ALA A 115 5.26 -2.20 -18.80
N TRP A 116 4.11 -1.54 -18.85
CA TRP A 116 2.92 -2.04 -19.57
C TRP A 116 3.15 -2.07 -21.08
N THR A 117 4.10 -1.26 -21.56
CA THR A 117 4.58 -1.25 -22.95
C THR A 117 5.20 -2.58 -23.40
N GLN A 118 5.40 -3.54 -22.50
CA GLN A 118 5.75 -4.92 -22.88
C GLN A 118 4.67 -5.63 -23.72
N GLY A 119 3.43 -5.12 -23.73
CA GLY A 119 2.36 -5.70 -24.55
C GLY A 119 1.29 -4.72 -24.98
N LEU A 120 1.51 -3.40 -24.84
CA LEU A 120 0.59 -2.33 -25.20
C LEU A 120 1.32 -1.21 -25.93
N ASN A 121 0.67 -0.62 -26.93
CA ASN A 121 1.03 0.71 -27.44
C ASN A 121 0.36 1.74 -26.52
N ILE A 122 1.11 2.67 -25.93
CA ILE A 122 0.53 3.59 -24.92
C ILE A 122 0.74 5.05 -25.35
N ILE A 123 -0.34 5.82 -25.36
CA ILE A 123 -0.34 7.28 -25.53
C ILE A 123 -0.52 7.91 -24.15
N TYR A 124 0.55 8.44 -23.58
CA TYR A 124 0.50 9.25 -22.36
C TYR A 124 0.18 10.70 -22.75
N LEU A 125 -0.98 11.20 -22.34
CA LEU A 125 -1.48 12.51 -22.78
C LEU A 125 -1.41 13.55 -21.66
N ASP A 126 -0.70 14.66 -21.89
CA ASP A 126 -0.79 15.84 -21.02
C ASP A 126 -2.13 16.53 -21.28
N ALA A 127 -3.14 16.26 -20.45
CA ALA A 127 -4.46 16.90 -20.53
C ALA A 127 -4.97 17.23 -19.12
N PRO A 128 -5.73 18.34 -18.96
CA PRO A 128 -6.17 19.29 -19.98
C PRO A 128 -5.05 20.27 -20.43
N VAL A 129 -5.40 21.25 -21.27
CA VAL A 129 -4.53 22.40 -21.53
C VAL A 129 -4.01 22.98 -20.22
N GLY A 130 -2.70 23.19 -20.16
CA GLY A 130 -2.03 23.67 -18.96
C GLY A 130 -1.35 22.58 -18.13
N ALA A 131 -1.75 21.32 -18.27
CA ALA A 131 -1.04 20.16 -17.74
C ALA A 131 0.27 19.93 -18.51
N GLY A 132 1.36 19.59 -17.79
CA GLY A 132 2.67 19.31 -18.38
C GLY A 132 3.09 20.32 -19.45
N PHE A 133 3.37 19.83 -20.67
CA PHE A 133 3.77 20.66 -21.81
C PHE A 133 2.62 21.15 -22.69
N SER A 134 1.37 20.78 -22.39
CA SER A 134 0.18 21.24 -23.11
C SER A 134 -0.14 22.71 -22.80
N TYR A 135 -0.47 23.49 -23.83
CA TYR A 135 -0.63 24.94 -23.73
C TYR A 135 -1.76 25.44 -24.63
N SER A 136 -2.21 26.68 -24.41
CA SER A 136 -3.05 27.41 -25.36
C SER A 136 -2.32 28.64 -25.90
N GLU A 137 -2.59 28.96 -27.16
CA GLU A 137 -2.17 30.20 -27.82
C GLU A 137 -2.98 31.42 -27.37
N THR A 138 -4.06 31.22 -26.62
CA THR A 138 -4.94 32.28 -26.11
C THR A 138 -5.20 32.12 -24.62
N ASP A 139 -5.37 33.23 -23.90
CA ASP A 139 -5.65 33.18 -22.46
C ASP A 139 -6.96 32.44 -22.16
N ASN A 140 -7.99 32.61 -23.01
CA ASN A 140 -9.28 31.94 -22.85
C ASN A 140 -9.18 30.41 -22.98
N GLY A 141 -8.19 29.88 -23.70
CA GLY A 141 -8.02 28.44 -23.85
C GLY A 141 -7.50 27.74 -22.59
N TYR A 142 -7.15 28.50 -21.54
CA TYR A 142 -6.82 27.97 -20.21
C TYR A 142 -8.02 27.90 -19.27
N ILE A 143 -9.18 28.43 -19.66
CA ILE A 143 -10.43 28.30 -18.91
C ILE A 143 -11.01 26.92 -19.22
N MET A 144 -10.98 26.03 -18.25
CA MET A 144 -11.33 24.62 -18.42
C MET A 144 -12.51 24.21 -17.54
N ASP A 145 -13.32 23.28 -18.05
CA ASP A 145 -14.25 22.49 -17.26
C ASP A 145 -14.19 21.02 -17.72
N ASP A 146 -14.93 20.14 -17.04
CA ASP A 146 -14.90 18.69 -17.32
C ASP A 146 -15.40 18.35 -18.74
N TYR A 147 -16.35 19.11 -19.29
CA TYR A 147 -16.87 18.89 -20.65
C TYR A 147 -15.88 19.36 -21.72
N VAL A 148 -15.22 20.51 -21.51
CA VAL A 148 -14.16 20.99 -22.41
C VAL A 148 -12.97 20.02 -22.38
N HIS A 149 -12.59 19.53 -21.20
CA HIS A 149 -11.52 18.54 -21.05
C HIS A 149 -11.86 17.24 -21.81
N MET A 150 -13.05 16.68 -21.58
CA MET A 150 -13.54 15.51 -22.31
C MET A 150 -13.52 15.71 -23.84
N ALA A 151 -14.04 16.85 -24.31
CA ALA A 151 -14.13 17.16 -25.74
C ALA A 151 -12.75 17.28 -26.40
N GLN A 152 -11.79 17.96 -25.74
CA GLN A 152 -10.43 18.11 -26.24
C GLN A 152 -9.70 16.77 -26.35
N VAL A 153 -9.86 15.89 -25.35
CA VAL A 153 -9.23 14.55 -25.39
C VAL A 153 -9.88 13.67 -26.48
N TYR A 154 -11.21 13.75 -26.63
CA TYR A 154 -11.91 13.03 -27.69
C TYR A 154 -11.44 13.47 -29.09
N GLU A 155 -11.37 14.79 -29.33
CA GLU A 155 -10.87 15.34 -30.59
C GLU A 155 -9.39 14.99 -30.84
N PHE A 156 -8.55 15.05 -29.80
CA PHE A 156 -7.16 14.60 -29.86
C PHE A 156 -7.09 13.16 -30.37
N LEU A 157 -7.87 12.25 -29.80
CA LEU A 157 -7.83 10.83 -30.15
C LEU A 157 -8.25 10.61 -31.62
N GLN A 158 -9.28 11.31 -32.09
CA GLN A 158 -9.70 11.25 -33.49
C GLN A 158 -8.58 11.73 -34.43
N LYS A 159 -7.95 12.86 -34.13
CA LYS A 159 -6.86 13.42 -34.93
C LYS A 159 -5.62 12.53 -34.89
N TRP A 160 -5.27 11.98 -33.73
CA TRP A 160 -4.15 11.07 -33.57
C TRP A 160 -4.33 9.81 -34.43
N LEU A 161 -5.51 9.17 -34.39
CA LEU A 161 -5.80 7.98 -35.22
C LEU A 161 -5.77 8.29 -36.72
N ASN A 162 -6.24 9.47 -37.13
CA ASN A 162 -6.14 9.91 -38.53
C ASN A 162 -4.68 10.13 -38.97
N GLY A 163 -3.84 10.65 -38.07
CA GLY A 163 -2.39 10.80 -38.29
C GLY A 163 -1.63 9.47 -38.28
N HIS A 164 -2.18 8.46 -37.60
CA HIS A 164 -1.55 7.15 -37.41
C HIS A 164 -2.42 5.98 -37.90
N PRO A 165 -2.74 5.91 -39.20
CA PRO A 165 -3.68 4.92 -39.75
C PRO A 165 -3.26 3.47 -39.50
N ARG A 166 -1.96 3.21 -39.25
CA ARG A 166 -1.44 1.88 -38.88
C ARG A 166 -2.02 1.33 -37.57
N PHE A 167 -2.53 2.20 -36.69
CA PHE A 167 -3.12 1.81 -35.41
C PHE A 167 -4.65 1.79 -35.42
N GLN A 168 -5.29 2.09 -36.55
CA GLN A 168 -6.75 2.22 -36.65
C GLN A 168 -7.49 0.90 -36.39
N GLU A 169 -6.88 -0.23 -36.77
CA GLU A 169 -7.43 -1.56 -36.57
C GLU A 169 -7.08 -2.17 -35.20
N ASN A 170 -6.13 -1.58 -34.46
CA ASN A 170 -5.74 -2.07 -33.14
C ASN A 170 -6.91 -1.97 -32.16
N GLN A 171 -6.99 -2.92 -31.23
CA GLN A 171 -7.95 -2.82 -30.13
C GLN A 171 -7.63 -1.58 -29.29
N LEU A 172 -8.61 -0.71 -29.08
CA LEU A 172 -8.41 0.53 -28.31
C LEU A 172 -9.03 0.44 -26.91
N TYR A 173 -8.25 0.86 -25.93
CA TYR A 173 -8.66 1.07 -24.55
C TYR A 173 -8.43 2.53 -24.14
N VAL A 174 -9.31 3.05 -23.30
CA VAL A 174 -9.15 4.37 -22.66
C VAL A 174 -8.83 4.14 -21.18
N GLY A 175 -7.78 4.73 -20.66
CA GLY A 175 -7.38 4.55 -19.26
C GLY A 175 -7.11 5.85 -18.53
N SER A 176 -7.31 5.83 -17.22
CA SER A 176 -6.98 6.95 -16.36
C SER A 176 -6.82 6.54 -14.89
N GLU A 177 -6.43 7.51 -14.07
CA GLU A 177 -6.40 7.39 -12.61
C GLU A 177 -7.00 8.61 -11.92
N SER A 178 -7.41 8.46 -10.65
CA SER A 178 -7.83 9.57 -9.77
C SER A 178 -8.94 10.44 -10.40
N TYR A 179 -8.77 11.78 -10.43
CA TYR A 179 -9.77 12.74 -10.94
C TYR A 179 -10.27 12.43 -12.37
N SER A 180 -9.41 11.89 -13.22
CA SER A 180 -9.76 11.53 -14.60
C SER A 180 -10.67 10.30 -14.70
N GLY A 181 -11.04 9.70 -13.56
CA GLY A 181 -12.18 8.78 -13.41
C GLY A 181 -13.52 9.44 -13.76
N LEU A 182 -13.66 10.76 -13.59
CA LEU A 182 -14.84 11.51 -14.05
C LEU A 182 -14.84 11.68 -15.58
N ILE A 183 -13.67 11.82 -16.18
CA ILE A 183 -13.56 12.22 -17.59
C ILE A 183 -13.69 11.02 -18.53
N VAL A 184 -13.06 9.89 -18.21
CA VAL A 184 -12.99 8.72 -19.10
C VAL A 184 -14.36 8.11 -19.44
N PRO A 185 -15.30 7.88 -18.49
CA PRO A 185 -16.62 7.35 -18.81
C PRO A 185 -17.38 8.23 -19.81
N MET A 186 -17.21 9.55 -19.72
CA MET A 186 -17.79 10.51 -20.66
C MET A 186 -17.19 10.35 -22.07
N ILE A 187 -15.86 10.24 -22.18
CA ILE A 187 -15.15 10.00 -23.45
C ILE A 187 -15.64 8.69 -24.09
N VAL A 188 -15.71 7.61 -23.31
CA VAL A 188 -16.12 6.28 -23.79
C VAL A 188 -17.56 6.31 -24.30
N GLN A 189 -18.48 6.97 -23.58
CA GLN A 189 -19.85 7.13 -24.03
C GLN A 189 -19.94 7.97 -25.32
N GLN A 190 -19.11 9.01 -25.46
CA GLN A 190 -19.03 9.80 -26.69
C GLN A 190 -18.53 8.95 -27.88
N ILE A 191 -17.45 8.16 -27.71
CA ILE A 191 -16.94 7.25 -28.74
C ILE A 191 -18.04 6.30 -29.25
N ILE A 192 -18.79 5.67 -28.34
CA ILE A 192 -19.85 4.73 -28.71
C ILE A 192 -21.00 5.43 -29.42
N THR A 193 -21.38 6.62 -28.97
CA THR A 193 -22.46 7.41 -29.58
C THR A 193 -22.11 7.79 -31.01
N ASP A 194 -20.90 8.29 -31.23
CA ASP A 194 -20.44 8.71 -32.56
C ASP A 194 -20.17 7.52 -33.48
N SER A 195 -19.70 6.39 -32.94
CA SER A 195 -19.60 5.15 -33.70
C SER A 195 -20.97 4.68 -34.21
N LYS A 196 -22.02 4.76 -33.38
CA LYS A 196 -23.41 4.44 -33.79
C LYS A 196 -23.94 5.43 -34.84
N ALA A 197 -23.50 6.69 -34.80
CA ALA A 197 -23.83 7.70 -35.79
C ALA A 197 -23.05 7.55 -37.12
N GLY A 198 -22.06 6.66 -37.19
CA GLY A 198 -21.23 6.45 -38.37
C GLY A 198 -20.12 7.50 -38.56
N SER A 199 -19.72 8.18 -37.49
CA SER A 199 -18.62 9.15 -37.50
C SER A 199 -17.26 8.49 -37.81
N LEU A 200 -16.38 9.24 -38.47
CA LEU A 200 -15.01 8.83 -38.79
C LEU A 200 -13.99 9.64 -37.97
N PRO A 201 -12.82 9.07 -37.62
CA PRO A 201 -12.40 7.70 -37.85
C PRO A 201 -13.20 6.69 -37.01
N VAL A 202 -13.38 5.46 -37.52
CA VAL A 202 -13.93 4.37 -36.71
C VAL A 202 -12.89 4.03 -35.63
N ILE A 203 -13.31 4.09 -34.37
CA ILE A 203 -12.48 3.75 -33.21
C ILE A 203 -12.81 2.31 -32.80
N ASN A 204 -11.85 1.40 -32.87
CA ASN A 204 -12.01 -0.01 -32.47
C ASN A 204 -11.98 -0.18 -30.94
N LEU A 205 -12.87 0.52 -30.24
CA LEU A 205 -12.99 0.52 -28.78
C LEU A 205 -13.34 -0.88 -28.26
N LYS A 206 -12.58 -1.36 -27.26
CA LYS A 206 -12.81 -2.64 -26.56
C LYS A 206 -13.06 -2.49 -25.07
N GLY A 207 -12.80 -1.32 -24.50
CA GLY A 207 -12.96 -1.13 -23.07
C GLY A 207 -12.30 0.09 -22.50
N TYR A 208 -12.37 0.21 -21.17
CA TYR A 208 -11.65 1.22 -20.42
C TYR A 208 -11.16 0.68 -19.07
N VAL A 209 -10.11 1.31 -18.54
CA VAL A 209 -9.38 0.87 -17.35
C VAL A 209 -9.21 2.07 -16.40
N LEU A 210 -9.71 1.97 -15.17
CA LEU A 210 -9.61 3.05 -14.19
C LEU A 210 -8.89 2.59 -12.93
N GLY A 211 -7.84 3.31 -12.55
CA GLY A 211 -7.09 3.12 -11.31
C GLY A 211 -7.46 4.14 -10.24
N ASN A 212 -7.91 3.70 -9.06
CA ASN A 212 -8.33 4.58 -7.96
C ASN A 212 -9.24 5.73 -8.43
N PRO A 213 -10.33 5.46 -9.19
CA PRO A 213 -11.08 6.53 -9.86
C PRO A 213 -12.00 7.30 -8.92
N LEU A 214 -11.94 8.63 -9.01
CA LEU A 214 -13.04 9.46 -8.56
C LEU A 214 -14.21 9.27 -9.53
N THR A 215 -15.32 8.71 -9.05
CA THR A 215 -16.54 8.45 -9.81
C THR A 215 -17.70 9.29 -9.32
N ASP A 216 -17.80 9.49 -8.00
CA ASP A 216 -18.82 10.32 -7.37
C ASP A 216 -18.21 11.08 -6.18
N SER A 217 -18.25 12.42 -6.27
CA SER A 217 -17.59 13.30 -5.31
C SER A 217 -18.12 13.14 -3.88
N PHE A 218 -19.40 12.76 -3.71
CA PHE A 218 -19.98 12.51 -2.40
C PHE A 218 -19.57 11.11 -1.91
N ILE A 219 -19.83 10.06 -2.68
CA ILE A 219 -19.56 8.66 -2.28
C ILE A 219 -18.08 8.48 -1.94
N ASP A 220 -17.18 8.87 -2.85
CA ASP A 220 -15.74 8.64 -2.70
C ASP A 220 -15.13 9.49 -1.57
N THR A 221 -15.63 10.70 -1.34
CA THR A 221 -15.16 11.54 -0.21
C THR A 221 -15.74 11.05 1.13
N ASN A 222 -17.01 10.66 1.15
CA ASN A 222 -17.67 10.16 2.35
C ASN A 222 -17.04 8.84 2.83
N ALA A 223 -16.56 8.02 1.90
CA ALA A 223 -15.85 6.77 2.17
C ALA A 223 -14.55 6.93 2.99
N LYS A 224 -13.96 8.13 3.07
CA LYS A 224 -12.69 8.36 3.78
C LYS A 224 -12.76 8.05 5.27
N ILE A 225 -13.85 8.40 5.94
CA ILE A 225 -14.00 8.15 7.38
C ILE A 225 -14.22 6.67 7.69
N PRO A 226 -15.16 5.96 7.03
CA PRO A 226 -15.27 4.51 7.18
C PRO A 226 -13.97 3.78 6.80
N TYR A 227 -13.22 4.25 5.82
CA TYR A 227 -11.92 3.71 5.44
C TYR A 227 -10.87 3.89 6.55
N ALA A 228 -10.77 5.10 7.13
CA ALA A 228 -9.89 5.37 8.27
C ALA A 228 -10.20 4.44 9.45
N HIS A 229 -11.48 4.14 9.69
CA HIS A 229 -11.89 3.16 10.70
C HIS A 229 -11.49 1.73 10.30
N ARG A 230 -11.72 1.31 9.05
CA ARG A 230 -11.33 -0.03 8.56
C ARG A 230 -9.84 -0.29 8.73
N LEU A 231 -9.00 0.70 8.47
CA LEU A 231 -7.54 0.62 8.64
C LEU A 231 -7.04 1.02 10.03
N THR A 232 -7.95 1.16 11.01
CA THR A 232 -7.60 1.42 12.41
C THR A 232 -6.81 2.71 12.64
N LEU A 233 -6.99 3.70 11.77
CA LEU A 233 -6.45 5.05 11.94
C LEU A 233 -7.24 5.84 12.99
N ILE A 234 -8.51 5.48 13.21
CA ILE A 234 -9.40 6.02 14.23
C ILE A 234 -10.06 4.90 15.05
N SER A 235 -10.50 5.22 16.26
CA SER A 235 -11.14 4.25 17.14
C SER A 235 -12.59 3.93 16.75
N ASN A 236 -13.07 2.75 17.16
CA ASN A 236 -14.45 2.33 16.96
C ASN A 236 -15.44 3.26 17.67
N GLU A 237 -15.11 3.74 18.88
CA GLU A 237 -15.97 4.63 19.67
C GLU A 237 -16.14 5.99 18.99
N LEU A 238 -15.04 6.54 18.46
CA LEU A 238 -15.06 7.78 17.71
C LEU A 238 -15.83 7.61 16.39
N TYR A 239 -15.63 6.49 15.69
CA TYR A 239 -16.38 6.17 14.48
C TYR A 239 -17.88 6.00 14.74
N GLU A 240 -18.29 5.25 15.77
CA GLU A 240 -19.70 5.07 16.14
C GLU A 240 -20.36 6.40 16.58
N SER A 241 -19.62 7.24 17.30
CA SER A 241 -20.07 8.60 17.65
C SER A 241 -20.31 9.42 16.39
N ALA A 242 -19.33 9.44 15.47
CA ALA A 242 -19.44 10.16 14.20
C ALA A 242 -20.59 9.63 13.35
N GLU A 243 -20.73 8.31 13.21
CA GLU A 243 -21.79 7.67 12.45
C GLU A 243 -23.17 8.07 12.98
N THR A 244 -23.35 8.06 14.31
CA THR A 244 -24.59 8.45 14.98
C THR A 244 -24.87 9.94 14.85
N ASN A 245 -23.88 10.80 15.13
CA ASN A 245 -24.07 12.24 15.17
C ASN A 245 -24.17 12.85 13.77
N CYS A 246 -23.49 12.27 12.78
CA CYS A 246 -23.46 12.74 11.40
C CYS A 246 -24.46 12.02 10.47
N ASN A 247 -25.16 10.98 10.96
CA ASN A 247 -26.07 10.14 10.17
C ASN A 247 -25.42 9.59 8.89
N GLY A 248 -24.15 9.18 8.99
CA GLY A 248 -23.37 8.64 7.87
C GLY A 248 -22.95 9.66 6.80
N ASN A 249 -23.20 10.96 6.98
CA ASN A 249 -22.76 12.03 6.08
C ASN A 249 -21.61 12.82 6.72
N TYR A 250 -20.40 12.54 6.25
CA TYR A 250 -19.15 13.10 6.75
C TYR A 250 -18.60 14.24 5.89
N VAL A 251 -19.26 14.53 4.77
CA VAL A 251 -18.81 15.54 3.78
C VAL A 251 -19.57 16.85 3.96
N ASN A 252 -20.90 16.78 3.96
CA ASN A 252 -21.78 17.94 4.07
C ASN A 252 -22.24 18.09 5.52
N VAL A 253 -21.27 18.36 6.41
CA VAL A 253 -21.51 18.52 7.85
C VAL A 253 -22.27 19.82 8.11
N ASP A 254 -23.42 19.72 8.77
CA ASP A 254 -24.18 20.88 9.25
C ASP A 254 -23.38 21.58 10.36
N SER A 255 -23.00 22.84 10.12
CA SER A 255 -22.24 23.65 11.09
C SER A 255 -22.98 23.87 12.41
N ASP A 256 -24.31 23.74 12.42
CA ASP A 256 -25.12 23.85 13.64
C ASP A 256 -25.14 22.52 14.43
N ASN A 257 -24.76 21.40 13.81
CA ASN A 257 -24.58 20.12 14.48
C ASN A 257 -23.19 20.04 15.14
N TYR A 258 -23.08 20.63 16.32
CA TYR A 258 -21.85 20.67 17.10
C TYR A 258 -21.27 19.28 17.36
N ASN A 259 -22.11 18.27 17.65
CA ASN A 259 -21.63 16.93 17.96
C ASN A 259 -20.95 16.29 16.74
N CYS A 260 -21.59 16.33 15.57
CA CYS A 260 -20.97 15.83 14.34
C CYS A 260 -19.70 16.61 14.01
N SER A 261 -19.76 17.95 14.05
CA SER A 261 -18.58 18.79 13.76
C SER A 261 -17.41 18.46 14.70
N SER A 262 -17.67 18.27 16.00
CA SER A 262 -16.67 17.90 16.99
C SER A 262 -16.06 16.52 16.72
N ASP A 263 -16.86 15.54 16.32
CA ASP A 263 -16.37 14.20 15.98
C ASP A 263 -15.50 14.24 14.72
N ILE A 264 -15.92 14.97 13.69
CA ILE A 264 -15.17 15.17 12.45
C ILE A 264 -13.84 15.90 12.70
N ASP A 265 -13.84 16.93 13.53
CA ASP A 265 -12.61 17.63 13.93
C ASP A 265 -11.63 16.71 14.67
N ALA A 266 -12.15 15.85 15.56
CA ALA A 266 -11.33 14.86 16.26
C ALA A 266 -10.74 13.84 15.29
N ILE A 267 -11.52 13.34 14.33
CA ILE A 267 -11.06 12.43 13.27
C ILE A 267 -9.99 13.09 12.41
N ASN A 268 -10.26 14.29 11.88
CA ASN A 268 -9.33 15.05 11.04
C ASN A 268 -8.00 15.30 11.75
N LYS A 269 -8.04 15.59 13.05
CA LYS A 269 -6.83 15.74 13.87
C LYS A 269 -6.01 14.44 13.93
N LEU A 270 -6.67 13.29 14.11
CA LEU A 270 -5.99 11.99 14.19
C LEU A 270 -5.32 11.60 12.87
N ILE A 271 -5.96 11.90 11.73
CA ILE A 271 -5.45 11.54 10.39
C ILE A 271 -4.59 12.63 9.74
N SER A 272 -4.36 13.75 10.41
CA SER A 272 -3.66 14.92 9.83
C SER A 272 -2.22 14.65 9.39
N ASP A 273 -1.54 13.71 10.06
CA ASP A 273 -0.16 13.32 9.75
C ASP A 273 -0.09 12.08 8.84
N ILE A 274 -1.21 11.59 8.30
CA ILE A 274 -1.25 10.45 7.38
C ILE A 274 -1.08 10.93 5.94
N ASN A 275 -0.26 10.23 5.16
CA ASN A 275 -0.21 10.45 3.71
C ASN A 275 -1.45 9.83 3.07
N VAL A 276 -2.37 10.67 2.61
CA VAL A 276 -3.65 10.19 2.07
C VAL A 276 -3.51 9.48 0.72
N GLU A 277 -2.46 9.72 -0.07
CA GLU A 277 -2.26 9.02 -1.35
C GLU A 277 -1.77 7.58 -1.16
N ASN A 278 -1.09 7.32 -0.03
CA ASN A 278 -0.68 5.99 0.39
C ASN A 278 -0.39 6.03 1.89
N ILE A 279 -1.27 5.44 2.71
CA ILE A 279 -1.15 5.51 4.17
C ILE A 279 0.10 4.80 4.72
N LEU A 280 0.74 3.93 3.91
CA LEU A 280 1.99 3.23 4.23
C LEU A 280 3.21 4.15 4.13
N GLU A 281 3.10 5.26 3.40
CA GLU A 281 4.21 6.16 3.14
C GLU A 281 4.25 7.28 4.19
N PRO A 282 5.45 7.74 4.58
CA PRO A 282 5.56 8.87 5.50
C PRO A 282 4.89 10.11 4.89
N ASN A 283 4.05 10.78 5.68
CA ASN A 283 3.69 12.15 5.35
C ASN A 283 4.93 13.01 5.56
N CYS A 284 5.51 13.49 4.46
CA CYS A 284 6.77 14.21 4.50
C CYS A 284 6.50 15.73 4.61
N PRO A 285 6.59 16.33 5.82
CA PRO A 285 6.45 17.78 5.97
C PRO A 285 7.56 18.49 5.19
N GLY A 286 7.16 19.33 4.23
CA GLY A 286 8.07 19.99 3.28
C GLY A 286 8.39 19.21 2.01
N GLY A 287 7.51 18.28 1.59
CA GLY A 287 7.61 17.46 0.38
C GLY A 287 7.30 18.18 -0.93
N SER A 288 7.96 19.30 -1.16
CA SER A 288 8.21 20.03 -2.42
C SER A 288 8.38 21.51 -2.02
N PRO A 289 9.28 22.28 -2.63
CA PRO A 289 9.00 23.70 -2.79
C PRO A 289 7.58 23.77 -3.36
N GLU A 290 6.70 24.59 -2.78
CA GLU A 290 5.36 24.82 -3.32
C GLU A 290 5.45 24.91 -4.84
N GLN A 291 4.50 24.29 -5.54
CA GLN A 291 4.50 23.94 -6.96
C GLN A 291 4.82 25.09 -7.95
N ASN A 292 5.06 26.29 -7.45
CA ASN A 292 5.64 27.45 -8.10
C ASN A 292 6.99 27.81 -7.43
N GLU A 293 8.14 27.32 -7.90
CA GLU A 293 9.39 28.11 -8.06
C GLU A 293 10.68 27.28 -8.30
N ASP A 294 11.59 27.96 -9.02
CA ASP A 294 13.04 27.79 -9.25
C ASP A 294 13.66 26.39 -9.14
N VAL A 295 14.08 25.86 -10.30
CA VAL A 295 14.90 24.64 -10.47
C VAL A 295 16.14 24.65 -9.55
N GLU A 296 16.73 25.82 -9.27
CA GLU A 296 17.88 25.94 -8.38
C GLU A 296 17.53 25.69 -6.90
N LEU A 297 16.31 26.03 -6.46
CA LEU A 297 15.85 25.69 -5.10
C LEU A 297 15.66 24.19 -4.95
N VAL A 298 15.09 23.53 -5.97
CA VAL A 298 14.95 22.06 -6.00
C VAL A 298 16.34 21.40 -5.95
N ARG A 299 17.29 21.87 -6.78
CA ARG A 299 18.67 21.38 -6.81
C ARG A 299 19.37 21.56 -5.46
N ARG A 300 19.17 22.70 -4.79
CA ARG A 300 19.73 22.96 -3.45
C ARG A 300 19.12 22.03 -2.40
N TYR A 301 17.80 21.87 -2.40
CA TYR A 301 17.10 20.98 -1.46
C TYR A 301 17.59 19.52 -1.58
N LEU A 302 17.71 19.03 -2.82
CA LEU A 302 18.16 17.67 -3.10
C LEU A 302 19.64 17.44 -2.76
N SER A 303 20.49 18.47 -2.86
CA SER A 303 21.92 18.35 -2.53
C SER A 303 22.23 18.53 -1.04
N GLU A 304 21.37 19.24 -0.28
CA GLU A 304 21.53 19.46 1.16
C GLU A 304 21.00 18.31 2.04
N LYS A 305 20.06 17.47 1.54
CA LYS A 305 19.49 16.35 2.31
C LYS A 305 20.05 14.98 1.90
N SER A 306 20.61 14.27 2.88
CA SER A 306 21.09 12.88 2.81
C SER A 306 19.97 11.86 2.96
N SER A 307 20.12 10.68 2.33
CA SER A 307 19.52 9.33 2.51
C SER A 307 18.11 9.11 3.09
N SER A 308 17.61 9.91 4.05
CA SER A 308 16.25 9.81 4.58
C SER A 308 15.18 10.38 3.63
N ALA A 309 15.58 11.11 2.58
CA ALA A 309 14.66 11.69 1.59
C ALA A 309 14.13 10.67 0.56
N PHE A 310 14.80 9.52 0.38
CA PHE A 310 14.39 8.49 -0.60
C PHE A 310 13.01 7.86 -0.31
N TRP A 311 12.60 7.86 0.96
CA TRP A 311 11.34 7.26 1.40
C TRP A 311 10.12 8.16 1.12
N CYS A 312 10.35 9.42 0.71
CA CYS A 312 9.29 10.34 0.35
C CYS A 312 9.01 10.27 -1.15
N ARG A 313 7.76 9.99 -1.53
CA ARG A 313 7.29 10.05 -2.93
C ARG A 313 7.62 11.39 -3.62
N SER A 314 7.60 12.50 -2.88
CA SER A 314 7.98 13.83 -3.36
C SER A 314 9.43 13.94 -3.86
N TYR A 315 10.35 13.10 -3.39
CA TYR A 315 11.72 13.06 -3.90
C TYR A 315 11.75 12.68 -5.38
N ASN A 316 10.97 11.68 -5.76
CA ASN A 316 10.85 11.22 -7.13
C ASN A 316 10.25 12.32 -8.02
N HIS A 317 9.26 13.06 -7.52
CA HIS A 317 8.65 14.18 -8.23
C HIS A 317 9.64 15.32 -8.48
N MET A 318 10.55 15.58 -7.54
CA MET A 318 11.62 16.58 -7.70
C MET A 318 12.62 16.18 -8.79
N LEU A 319 12.99 14.90 -8.89
CA LEU A 319 13.83 14.41 -9.98
C LEU A 319 13.15 14.59 -11.35
N ALA A 320 11.86 14.28 -11.45
CA ALA A 320 11.08 14.55 -12.66
C ALA A 320 11.06 16.04 -13.01
N SER A 321 10.88 16.92 -12.03
CA SER A 321 10.89 18.37 -12.24
C SER A 321 12.22 18.88 -12.76
N LEU A 322 13.35 18.44 -12.18
CA LEU A 322 14.68 18.80 -12.68
C LEU A 322 14.92 18.31 -14.11
N TRP A 323 14.47 17.10 -14.42
CA TRP A 323 14.64 16.50 -15.73
C TRP A 323 13.77 17.19 -16.80
N ALA A 324 12.48 17.37 -16.56
CA ALA A 324 11.55 17.96 -17.51
C ALA A 324 11.79 19.46 -17.76
N ASN A 325 12.43 20.17 -16.82
CA ASN A 325 12.82 21.57 -16.99
C ASN A 325 14.20 21.77 -17.62
N ASP A 326 14.97 20.70 -17.86
CA ASP A 326 16.22 20.80 -18.60
C ASP A 326 15.95 21.16 -20.07
N LYS A 327 16.71 22.12 -20.60
CA LYS A 327 16.51 22.62 -21.96
C LYS A 327 16.89 21.60 -23.03
N GLY A 328 17.90 20.77 -22.78
CA GLY A 328 18.26 19.67 -23.68
C GLY A 328 17.18 18.58 -23.70
N VAL A 329 16.53 18.32 -22.56
CA VAL A 329 15.36 17.42 -22.50
C VAL A 329 14.20 17.99 -23.31
N GLN A 330 13.83 19.26 -23.09
CA GLN A 330 12.74 19.92 -23.82
C GLN A 330 12.98 19.94 -25.34
N GLU A 331 14.20 20.24 -25.78
CA GLU A 331 14.58 20.22 -27.20
C GLU A 331 14.41 18.84 -27.82
N VAL A 332 14.90 17.79 -27.15
CA VAL A 332 14.79 16.40 -27.62
C VAL A 332 13.35 15.91 -27.68
N LEU A 333 12.52 16.33 -26.73
CA LEU A 333 11.08 16.01 -26.70
C LEU A 333 10.26 16.81 -27.72
N GLY A 334 10.84 17.78 -28.42
CA GLY A 334 10.11 18.64 -29.35
C GLY A 334 9.21 19.68 -28.65
N VAL A 335 9.52 20.03 -27.41
CA VAL A 335 8.78 21.08 -26.68
C VAL A 335 9.09 22.43 -27.32
N ARG A 336 8.03 23.14 -27.73
CA ARG A 336 8.15 24.43 -28.43
C ARG A 336 8.67 25.51 -27.48
N GLU A 337 9.75 26.20 -27.88
CA GLU A 337 10.35 27.25 -27.05
C GLU A 337 9.35 28.40 -26.80
N GLY A 338 9.28 28.87 -25.55
CA GLY A 338 8.45 30.02 -25.15
C GLY A 338 6.97 29.70 -24.89
N THR A 339 6.50 28.47 -25.10
CA THR A 339 5.10 28.09 -24.83
C THR A 339 4.85 27.73 -23.36
N LYS A 340 5.91 27.35 -22.64
CA LYS A 340 5.90 27.08 -21.20
C LYS A 340 7.11 27.71 -20.53
N THR A 341 6.87 28.41 -19.42
CA THR A 341 7.91 28.99 -18.58
C THR A 341 8.64 27.91 -17.78
N SER A 342 7.89 26.99 -17.20
CA SER A 342 8.37 25.84 -16.42
C SER A 342 7.37 24.68 -16.49
N TRP A 343 7.89 23.46 -16.58
CA TRP A 343 7.10 22.25 -16.38
C TRP A 343 6.82 22.05 -14.88
N GLN A 344 5.57 21.68 -14.58
CA GLN A 344 5.09 21.37 -13.24
C GLN A 344 4.52 19.96 -13.23
N PHE A 345 4.67 19.28 -12.10
CA PHE A 345 4.15 17.92 -11.91
C PHE A 345 2.62 17.89 -11.97
N CYS A 346 1.98 18.76 -11.20
CA CYS A 346 0.57 19.12 -11.33
C CYS A 346 0.44 20.65 -11.31
N ASN A 347 -0.21 21.22 -12.32
CA ASN A 347 -0.49 22.64 -12.35
C ASN A 347 -1.76 22.94 -11.54
N THR A 348 -1.60 23.36 -10.30
CA THR A 348 -2.71 23.73 -9.40
C THR A 348 -3.21 25.16 -9.59
N THR A 349 -2.55 25.95 -10.45
CA THR A 349 -2.97 27.33 -10.78
C THR A 349 -3.95 27.41 -11.95
N LEU A 350 -4.37 26.27 -12.49
CA LEU A 350 -5.33 26.21 -13.60
C LEU A 350 -6.68 26.80 -13.21
N ASP A 351 -7.24 27.61 -14.09
CA ASP A 351 -8.63 28.06 -14.03
C ASP A 351 -9.54 26.90 -14.48
N TYR A 352 -9.72 25.93 -13.58
CA TYR A 352 -10.51 24.72 -13.83
C TYR A 352 -11.75 24.68 -12.93
N ASN A 353 -12.91 24.74 -13.56
CA ASN A 353 -14.21 24.61 -12.90
C ASN A 353 -14.72 23.17 -12.95
N GLN A 354 -14.91 22.52 -11.80
CA GLN A 354 -15.57 21.22 -11.75
C GLN A 354 -17.08 21.40 -11.92
N THR A 355 -17.58 20.89 -13.03
CA THR A 355 -19.00 20.93 -13.43
C THR A 355 -19.68 19.57 -13.27
N VAL A 356 -18.89 18.49 -13.23
CA VAL A 356 -19.37 17.12 -13.06
C VAL A 356 -19.01 16.61 -11.67
N THR A 357 -20.01 16.27 -10.87
CA THR A 357 -19.82 15.72 -9.52
C THR A 357 -19.95 14.20 -9.48
N SER A 358 -20.61 13.59 -10.46
CA SER A 358 -20.83 12.15 -10.54
C SER A 358 -20.89 11.68 -11.99
N VAL A 359 -20.28 10.53 -12.27
CA VAL A 359 -20.40 9.82 -13.57
C VAL A 359 -20.99 8.43 -13.44
N LEU A 360 -21.68 8.15 -12.32
CA LEU A 360 -22.37 6.88 -12.10
C LEU A 360 -23.35 6.55 -13.23
N GLU A 361 -24.10 7.54 -13.73
CA GLU A 361 -25.04 7.37 -14.85
C GLU A 361 -24.31 6.98 -16.17
N TYR A 362 -23.11 7.51 -16.39
CA TYR A 362 -22.29 7.11 -17.55
C TYR A 362 -21.88 5.64 -17.43
N HIS A 363 -21.41 5.20 -16.25
CA HIS A 363 -21.13 3.79 -16.01
C HIS A 363 -22.36 2.91 -16.22
N GLN A 364 -23.53 3.30 -15.69
CA GLN A 364 -24.80 2.59 -15.89
C GLN A 364 -25.15 2.44 -17.38
N ASN A 365 -25.04 3.51 -18.16
CA ASN A 365 -25.27 3.48 -19.60
C ASN A 365 -24.30 2.54 -20.33
N LEU A 366 -23.04 2.51 -19.90
CA LEU A 366 -21.98 1.68 -20.48
C LEU A 366 -22.13 0.19 -20.16
N THR A 367 -22.92 -0.20 -19.14
CA THR A 367 -23.19 -1.62 -18.84
C THR A 367 -23.88 -2.37 -19.98
N SER A 368 -24.62 -1.64 -20.84
CA SER A 368 -25.30 -2.21 -22.00
C SER A 368 -24.42 -2.24 -23.26
N ALA A 369 -23.17 -1.78 -23.18
CA ALA A 369 -22.21 -1.83 -24.27
C ALA A 369 -21.40 -3.14 -24.24
N ASP A 370 -21.08 -3.68 -25.42
CA ASP A 370 -20.23 -4.87 -25.58
C ASP A 370 -18.74 -4.49 -25.44
N ILE A 371 -18.35 -4.04 -24.25
CA ILE A 371 -17.00 -3.58 -23.88
C ILE A 371 -16.57 -4.16 -22.55
N ARG A 372 -15.25 -4.20 -22.31
CA ARG A 372 -14.66 -4.64 -21.05
C ARG A 372 -14.31 -3.44 -20.17
N VAL A 373 -14.59 -3.54 -18.87
CA VAL A 373 -14.26 -2.52 -17.89
C VAL A 373 -13.38 -3.14 -16.82
N LEU A 374 -12.25 -2.51 -16.51
CA LEU A 374 -11.43 -2.86 -15.35
C LEU A 374 -11.39 -1.65 -14.42
N ILE A 375 -11.91 -1.83 -13.21
CA ILE A 375 -11.75 -0.86 -12.12
C ILE A 375 -10.84 -1.53 -11.10
N TYR A 376 -9.75 -0.86 -10.73
CA TYR A 376 -8.85 -1.33 -9.67
C TYR A 376 -8.55 -0.18 -8.72
N SER A 377 -8.36 -0.48 -7.45
CA SER A 377 -7.99 0.51 -6.43
C SER A 377 -6.87 -0.08 -5.58
N GLY A 378 -5.82 0.71 -5.35
CA GLY A 378 -4.87 0.44 -4.27
C GLY A 378 -5.61 0.48 -2.93
N ASP A 379 -5.50 -0.57 -2.14
CA ASP A 379 -6.17 -0.71 -0.84
C ASP A 379 -5.62 0.22 0.25
N HIS A 380 -4.46 0.83 0.02
CA HIS A 380 -3.81 1.82 0.90
C HIS A 380 -4.00 3.28 0.47
N ASP A 381 -4.81 3.54 -0.58
CA ASP A 381 -5.18 4.89 -1.00
C ASP A 381 -6.37 5.40 -0.17
N MET A 382 -6.13 6.44 0.63
CA MET A 382 -7.18 7.15 1.38
C MET A 382 -7.73 8.35 0.60
N LEU A 383 -7.07 8.79 -0.47
CA LEU A 383 -7.51 9.90 -1.30
C LEU A 383 -8.76 9.51 -2.10
N VAL A 384 -8.75 8.31 -2.69
CA VAL A 384 -9.91 7.64 -3.30
C VAL A 384 -10.02 6.21 -2.77
N PRO A 385 -10.64 6.02 -1.60
CA PRO A 385 -10.73 4.71 -0.94
C PRO A 385 -11.40 3.65 -1.79
N ASN A 386 -10.83 2.44 -1.79
CA ASN A 386 -11.37 1.27 -2.48
C ASN A 386 -12.82 0.93 -2.08
N ILE A 387 -13.24 1.32 -0.86
CA ILE A 387 -14.60 1.07 -0.38
C ILE A 387 -15.63 2.03 -1.01
N GLY A 388 -15.24 3.26 -1.35
CA GLY A 388 -16.07 4.17 -2.15
C GLY A 388 -16.26 3.62 -3.55
N THR A 389 -15.17 3.05 -4.11
CA THR A 389 -15.23 2.33 -5.40
C THR A 389 -16.23 1.18 -5.38
N GLN A 390 -16.18 0.34 -4.34
CA GLN A 390 -17.12 -0.76 -4.16
C GLN A 390 -18.56 -0.28 -4.00
N GLU A 391 -18.78 0.79 -3.23
CA GLU A 391 -20.12 1.34 -2.98
C GLU A 391 -20.81 1.74 -4.29
N TRP A 392 -20.16 2.53 -5.14
CA TRP A 392 -20.79 2.95 -6.39
C TRP A 392 -20.91 1.81 -7.41
N ILE A 393 -20.00 0.83 -7.42
CA ILE A 393 -20.13 -0.38 -8.26
C ILE A 393 -21.36 -1.18 -7.85
N ASN A 394 -21.63 -1.31 -6.55
CA ASN A 394 -22.82 -1.99 -6.04
C ASN A 394 -24.11 -1.29 -6.48
N LEU A 395 -24.11 0.04 -6.61
CA LEU A 395 -25.24 0.81 -7.14
C LEU A 395 -25.54 0.55 -8.62
N LEU A 396 -24.62 -0.05 -9.38
CA LEU A 396 -24.88 -0.48 -10.76
C LEU A 396 -25.78 -1.72 -10.83
N ASN A 397 -25.92 -2.48 -9.74
CA ASN A 397 -26.75 -3.68 -9.64
C ASN A 397 -26.46 -4.72 -10.75
N LEU A 398 -25.17 -4.99 -10.98
CA LEU A 398 -24.69 -5.96 -11.96
C LEU A 398 -24.83 -7.40 -11.46
N SER A 399 -24.98 -8.35 -12.38
CA SER A 399 -24.89 -9.78 -12.05
C SER A 399 -23.44 -10.19 -11.78
N VAL A 400 -23.19 -10.80 -10.63
CA VAL A 400 -21.88 -11.34 -10.27
C VAL A 400 -21.64 -12.66 -11.01
N ASP A 401 -20.62 -12.70 -11.86
CA ASP A 401 -20.21 -13.91 -12.60
C ASP A 401 -19.29 -14.81 -11.77
N GLU A 402 -18.27 -14.22 -11.14
CA GLU A 402 -17.39 -14.86 -10.17
C GLU A 402 -17.45 -14.13 -8.82
N SER A 403 -17.49 -14.89 -7.72
CA SER A 403 -17.38 -14.31 -6.39
C SER A 403 -16.00 -13.67 -6.17
N TRP A 404 -15.97 -12.64 -5.31
CA TRP A 404 -14.76 -11.96 -4.88
C TRP A 404 -13.67 -12.95 -4.44
N ARG A 405 -12.42 -12.75 -4.87
CA ARG A 405 -11.30 -13.63 -4.54
C ARG A 405 -9.95 -12.91 -4.64
N THR A 406 -8.95 -13.45 -3.94
CA THR A 406 -7.57 -12.98 -3.95
C THR A 406 -6.82 -13.37 -5.24
N TRP A 407 -5.70 -12.71 -5.53
CA TRP A 407 -4.81 -12.99 -6.65
C TRP A 407 -3.32 -12.71 -6.26
N SER A 408 -2.33 -13.31 -6.92
CA SER A 408 -0.90 -13.24 -6.53
C SER A 408 0.08 -13.20 -7.71
N VAL A 409 1.29 -12.61 -7.54
CA VAL A 409 2.33 -12.45 -8.59
C VAL A 409 3.78 -12.75 -8.10
N HIS A 410 4.60 -13.30 -9.01
CA HIS A 410 5.93 -13.94 -8.84
C HIS A 410 7.11 -13.11 -8.27
N GLY A 411 7.59 -13.46 -7.07
CA GLY A 411 8.70 -12.82 -6.34
C GLY A 411 10.13 -12.92 -6.93
N GLN A 412 10.99 -11.95 -6.56
CA GLN A 412 12.37 -11.74 -7.06
C GLN A 412 13.42 -11.43 -5.94
N THR A 413 14.68 -11.16 -6.35
CA THR A 413 15.97 -11.71 -5.87
C THR A 413 16.94 -10.77 -5.13
N ALA A 414 17.69 -11.29 -4.14
CA ALA A 414 19.06 -10.84 -3.80
C ALA A 414 19.89 -11.94 -3.09
N GLY A 415 21.22 -11.76 -3.06
CA GLY A 415 22.21 -12.73 -2.58
C GLY A 415 22.29 -12.91 -1.06
N LEU A 416 23.21 -13.79 -0.63
CA LEU A 416 23.45 -14.13 0.77
C LEU A 416 23.84 -12.89 1.59
N PRO A 417 23.10 -12.55 2.68
CA PRO A 417 23.41 -11.40 3.51
C PRO A 417 24.65 -11.67 4.40
N THR A 418 25.35 -10.58 4.74
CA THR A 418 26.42 -10.57 5.75
C THR A 418 25.85 -10.00 7.05
N LEU A 419 26.38 -10.38 8.22
CA LEU A 419 25.98 -9.75 9.47
C LEU A 419 26.41 -8.28 9.47
N HIS A 420 25.48 -7.40 9.85
CA HIS A 420 25.70 -5.97 9.99
C HIS A 420 25.21 -5.51 11.36
N ASP A 421 25.84 -4.47 11.90
CA ASP A 421 25.35 -3.83 13.12
C ASP A 421 23.95 -3.27 12.89
N ASN A 422 23.00 -3.55 13.80
CA ASN A 422 21.68 -2.94 13.78
C ASN A 422 21.73 -1.58 14.50
N PRO A 423 21.65 -0.44 13.79
CA PRO A 423 21.70 0.89 14.41
C PRO A 423 20.45 1.21 15.24
N TRP A 424 19.39 0.40 15.13
CA TRP A 424 18.11 0.59 15.84
C TRP A 424 17.89 -0.46 16.93
N ALA A 425 18.94 -1.20 17.32
CA ALA A 425 18.83 -2.19 18.39
C ALA A 425 18.39 -1.53 19.70
N TRP A 426 17.38 -2.10 20.36
CA TRP A 426 16.88 -1.57 21.65
C TRP A 426 17.95 -1.55 22.74
N THR A 427 19.04 -2.31 22.57
CA THR A 427 20.24 -2.25 23.42
C THR A 427 20.99 -0.92 23.38
N GLN A 428 20.63 0.00 22.47
CA GLN A 428 21.13 1.38 22.49
C GLN A 428 20.65 2.14 23.74
N GLY A 429 19.46 1.81 24.26
CA GLY A 429 18.86 2.46 25.43
C GLY A 429 18.54 1.52 26.60
N LEU A 430 18.53 0.20 26.39
CA LEU A 430 18.07 -0.80 27.36
C LEU A 430 19.13 -1.87 27.65
N ASN A 431 19.09 -2.43 28.86
CA ASN A 431 19.73 -3.71 29.15
C ASN A 431 18.70 -4.81 28.89
N ILE A 432 18.94 -5.69 27.93
CA ILE A 432 17.96 -6.70 27.50
C ILE A 432 18.44 -8.11 27.84
N ILE A 433 17.53 -8.91 28.36
CA ILE A 433 17.71 -10.36 28.54
C ILE A 433 16.84 -11.04 27.47
N TYR A 434 17.48 -11.66 26.49
CA TYR A 434 16.81 -12.60 25.59
C TYR A 434 16.80 -13.97 26.25
N LEU A 435 15.60 -14.53 26.46
CA LEU A 435 15.44 -15.80 27.16
C LEU A 435 14.79 -16.83 26.23
N ASP A 436 15.55 -17.88 25.90
CA ASP A 436 15.00 -19.08 25.28
C ASP A 436 14.12 -19.83 26.29
N ALA A 437 12.81 -19.71 26.15
CA ALA A 437 11.83 -20.42 26.98
C ALA A 437 10.65 -20.90 26.11
N PRO A 438 10.02 -22.05 26.43
CA PRO A 438 10.32 -22.94 27.55
C PRO A 438 11.59 -23.77 27.32
N VAL A 439 11.92 -24.65 28.28
CA VAL A 439 12.92 -25.70 28.09
C VAL A 439 12.69 -26.41 26.75
N GLY A 440 13.76 -26.50 25.95
CA GLY A 440 13.75 -27.10 24.61
C GLY A 440 13.55 -26.11 23.46
N ALA A 441 13.14 -24.87 23.74
CA ALA A 441 13.27 -23.74 22.82
C ALA A 441 14.74 -23.29 22.75
N GLY A 442 15.18 -22.88 21.56
CA GLY A 442 16.56 -22.48 21.29
C GLY A 442 17.60 -23.43 21.90
N PHE A 443 18.50 -22.89 22.73
CA PHE A 443 19.54 -23.64 23.44
C PHE A 443 19.18 -24.05 24.88
N SER A 444 17.98 -23.72 25.36
CA SER A 444 17.50 -24.14 26.68
C SER A 444 17.24 -25.64 26.72
N TYR A 445 17.64 -26.31 27.81
CA TYR A 445 17.60 -27.77 27.93
C TYR A 445 17.28 -28.21 29.37
N SER A 446 16.81 -29.45 29.52
CA SER A 446 16.59 -30.08 30.83
C SER A 446 17.52 -31.27 31.03
N LYS A 447 17.85 -31.55 32.29
CA LYS A 447 18.62 -32.74 32.71
C LYS A 447 17.75 -33.99 32.84
N SER A 448 16.43 -33.85 32.84
CA SER A 448 15.46 -34.93 32.92
C SER A 448 14.42 -34.79 31.81
N TYR A 449 13.88 -35.93 31.35
CA TYR A 449 12.83 -35.96 30.34
C TYR A 449 11.59 -35.16 30.76
N ASP A 450 11.16 -35.31 32.02
CA ASP A 450 9.97 -34.62 32.56
C ASP A 450 10.06 -33.09 32.47
N GLY A 451 11.27 -32.52 32.43
CA GLY A 451 11.47 -31.08 32.27
C GLY A 451 11.13 -30.55 30.87
N TYR A 452 10.95 -31.44 29.88
CA TYR A 452 10.46 -31.10 28.54
C TYR A 452 8.94 -31.16 28.43
N ILE A 453 8.24 -31.69 29.45
CA ILE A 453 6.76 -31.73 29.51
C ILE A 453 6.26 -30.41 30.13
N MET A 454 5.79 -29.51 29.29
CA MET A 454 5.51 -28.12 29.64
C MET A 454 4.02 -27.76 29.54
N ASP A 455 3.62 -26.77 30.31
CA ASP A 455 2.33 -26.09 30.25
C ASP A 455 2.54 -24.60 30.63
N ASP A 456 1.51 -23.77 30.47
CA ASP A 456 1.62 -22.32 30.70
C ASP A 456 1.99 -21.97 32.14
N TYR A 457 1.48 -22.71 33.12
CA TYR A 457 1.80 -22.48 34.53
C TYR A 457 3.25 -22.85 34.84
N LYS A 458 3.74 -23.97 34.31
CA LYS A 458 5.15 -24.38 34.43
C LYS A 458 6.07 -23.39 33.73
N TYR A 459 5.71 -22.89 32.55
CA TYR A 459 6.46 -21.84 31.85
C TYR A 459 6.62 -20.62 32.77
N VAL A 460 5.51 -20.10 33.29
CA VAL A 460 5.49 -18.91 34.16
C VAL A 460 6.33 -19.14 35.42
N ALA A 461 6.19 -20.30 36.05
CA ALA A 461 6.96 -20.66 37.25
C ALA A 461 8.47 -20.72 36.98
N GLN A 462 8.87 -21.33 35.86
CA GLN A 462 10.29 -21.43 35.47
C GLN A 462 10.90 -20.06 35.15
N VAL A 463 10.18 -19.19 34.43
CA VAL A 463 10.66 -17.83 34.13
C VAL A 463 10.77 -17.00 35.40
N TYR A 464 9.78 -17.09 36.31
CA TYR A 464 9.86 -16.41 37.61
C TYR A 464 11.05 -16.89 38.45
N GLU A 465 11.29 -18.21 38.52
CA GLU A 465 12.43 -18.79 39.23
C GLU A 465 13.76 -18.38 38.58
N PHE A 466 13.82 -18.35 37.25
CA PHE A 466 14.98 -17.85 36.50
C PHE A 466 15.29 -16.40 36.89
N LEU A 467 14.30 -15.50 36.88
CA LEU A 467 14.50 -14.09 37.24
C LEU A 467 14.99 -13.93 38.68
N GLN A 468 14.42 -14.66 39.63
CA GLN A 468 14.87 -14.67 41.03
C GLN A 468 16.35 -15.08 41.16
N LYS A 469 16.75 -16.17 40.50
CA LYS A 469 18.14 -16.65 40.54
C LYS A 469 19.09 -15.71 39.81
N TRP A 470 18.72 -15.26 38.62
CA TRP A 470 19.55 -14.38 37.80
C TRP A 470 19.82 -13.05 38.52
N LEU A 471 18.80 -12.44 39.14
CA LEU A 471 18.96 -11.20 39.92
C LEU A 471 19.73 -11.41 41.23
N THR A 472 19.71 -12.63 41.78
CA THR A 472 20.58 -13.00 42.92
C THR A 472 22.05 -12.98 42.51
N GLU A 473 22.36 -13.48 41.31
CA GLU A 473 23.72 -13.49 40.74
C GLU A 473 24.15 -12.11 40.21
N HIS A 474 23.19 -11.24 39.90
CA HIS A 474 23.42 -9.90 39.34
C HIS A 474 22.83 -8.78 40.24
N PRO A 475 23.25 -8.67 41.52
CA PRO A 475 22.62 -7.78 42.50
C PRO A 475 22.74 -6.29 42.12
N GLN A 476 23.71 -5.92 41.29
CA GLN A 476 23.86 -4.55 40.76
C GLN A 476 22.68 -4.09 39.92
N LEU A 477 21.90 -5.02 39.35
CA LEU A 477 20.72 -4.72 38.52
C LEU A 477 19.41 -4.72 39.31
N LEU A 478 19.42 -5.05 40.60
CA LEU A 478 18.21 -5.08 41.44
C LEU A 478 17.48 -3.72 41.53
N LYS A 479 18.23 -2.63 41.39
CA LYS A 479 17.68 -1.27 41.40
C LYS A 479 17.14 -0.84 40.04
N ASN A 480 17.49 -1.54 38.97
CA ASN A 480 17.03 -1.20 37.63
C ASN A 480 15.53 -1.49 37.52
N GLN A 481 14.83 -0.70 36.71
CA GLN A 481 13.43 -0.96 36.40
C GLN A 481 13.38 -2.19 35.48
N LEU A 482 12.60 -3.20 35.87
CA LEU A 482 12.38 -4.37 35.06
C LEU A 482 11.06 -4.23 34.29
N TYR A 483 11.13 -4.53 33.00
CA TYR A 483 9.98 -4.70 32.13
C TYR A 483 10.04 -6.11 31.53
N ILE A 484 8.88 -6.75 31.38
CA ILE A 484 8.76 -8.05 30.71
C ILE A 484 8.13 -7.82 29.35
N SER A 485 8.70 -8.41 28.30
CA SER A 485 8.15 -8.30 26.94
C SER A 485 7.87 -9.66 26.32
N GLY A 486 6.86 -9.71 25.44
CA GLY A 486 6.56 -10.90 24.64
C GLY A 486 5.68 -10.56 23.45
N GLU A 487 5.64 -11.46 22.47
CA GLU A 487 4.84 -11.32 21.26
C GLU A 487 4.10 -12.62 20.94
N SER A 488 3.09 -12.55 20.07
CA SER A 488 2.30 -13.73 19.70
C SER A 488 1.77 -14.46 20.95
N TYR A 489 2.06 -15.74 21.10
CA TYR A 489 1.64 -16.53 22.27
C TYR A 489 2.25 -16.04 23.61
N GLY A 490 3.33 -15.25 23.56
CA GLY A 490 3.87 -14.56 24.73
C GLY A 490 2.86 -13.62 25.41
N GLY A 491 1.81 -13.21 24.70
CA GLY A 491 0.64 -12.52 25.26
C GLY A 491 -0.03 -13.24 26.42
N MET A 492 0.00 -14.58 26.44
CA MET A 492 -0.50 -15.39 27.56
C MET A 492 0.47 -15.32 28.75
N HIS A 493 1.76 -15.51 28.50
CA HIS A 493 2.74 -15.71 29.57
C HIS A 493 3.14 -14.41 30.27
N VAL A 494 3.30 -13.32 29.54
CA VAL A 494 3.78 -12.03 30.08
C VAL A 494 2.93 -11.50 31.23
N PRO A 495 1.59 -11.35 31.10
CA PRO A 495 0.76 -10.88 32.22
C PRO A 495 0.75 -11.89 33.39
N MET A 496 0.83 -13.19 33.12
CA MET A 496 0.94 -14.20 34.17
C MET A 496 2.24 -14.08 34.96
N ILE A 497 3.39 -13.88 34.29
CA ILE A 497 4.69 -13.67 34.94
C ILE A 497 4.69 -12.36 35.73
N ALA A 498 4.16 -11.28 35.16
CA ALA A 498 4.04 -10.01 35.87
C ALA A 498 3.21 -10.14 37.15
N GLN A 499 2.06 -10.84 37.09
CA GLN A 499 1.24 -11.12 38.27
C GLN A 499 1.99 -11.99 39.30
N GLN A 500 2.71 -13.02 38.85
CA GLN A 500 3.51 -13.88 39.72
C GLN A 500 4.61 -13.09 40.46
N ILE A 501 5.23 -12.11 39.80
CA ILE A 501 6.22 -11.22 40.42
C ILE A 501 5.57 -10.32 41.48
N VAL A 502 4.42 -9.71 41.17
CA VAL A 502 3.69 -8.86 42.13
C VAL A 502 3.33 -9.65 43.38
N ILE A 503 2.72 -10.83 43.22
CA ILE A 503 2.38 -11.73 44.33
C ILE A 503 3.64 -12.13 45.11
N GLY A 504 4.73 -12.47 44.43
CA GLY A 504 5.99 -12.83 45.06
C GLY A 504 6.59 -11.70 45.88
N ASN A 505 6.56 -10.47 45.37
CA ASN A 505 7.03 -9.28 46.07
C ASN A 505 6.17 -8.96 47.30
N GLU A 506 4.84 -9.04 47.18
CA GLU A 506 3.89 -8.86 48.30
C GLU A 506 4.08 -9.92 49.39
N ALA A 507 4.41 -11.16 48.99
CA ALA A 507 4.73 -12.25 49.89
C ALA A 507 6.13 -12.14 50.54
N GLY A 508 6.94 -11.15 50.16
CA GLY A 508 8.28 -10.92 50.71
C GLY A 508 9.37 -11.83 50.12
N SER A 509 9.21 -12.28 48.88
CA SER A 509 10.24 -13.06 48.16
C SER A 509 11.52 -12.26 47.96
N VAL A 510 12.67 -12.95 48.02
CA VAL A 510 14.01 -12.33 47.88
C VAL A 510 14.79 -13.01 46.75
N PRO A 511 15.36 -12.23 45.80
CA PRO A 511 15.33 -10.77 45.74
C PRO A 511 13.96 -10.19 45.37
N MET A 512 13.63 -9.02 45.93
CA MET A 512 12.48 -8.25 45.47
C MET A 512 12.77 -7.74 44.06
N ILE A 513 11.86 -7.99 43.12
CA ILE A 513 12.03 -7.63 41.72
C ILE A 513 11.39 -6.26 41.47
N ASN A 514 12.16 -5.30 40.97
CA ASN A 514 11.68 -3.94 40.68
C ASN A 514 10.90 -3.88 39.35
N LEU A 515 9.78 -4.61 39.28
CA LEU A 515 8.89 -4.61 38.12
C LEU A 515 8.19 -3.25 37.97
N LYS A 516 8.29 -2.65 36.78
CA LYS A 516 7.64 -1.37 36.44
C LYS A 516 6.62 -1.46 35.32
N GLY A 517 6.56 -2.58 34.62
CA GLY A 517 5.63 -2.73 33.53
C GLY A 517 5.87 -3.96 32.68
N TYR A 518 5.10 -4.06 31.61
CA TYR A 518 5.31 -5.08 30.58
C TYR A 518 4.85 -4.58 29.20
N VAL A 519 5.35 -5.23 28.16
CA VAL A 519 5.12 -4.89 26.75
C VAL A 519 4.62 -6.15 26.04
N ILE A 520 3.50 -6.06 25.32
CA ILE A 520 3.00 -7.16 24.49
C ILE A 520 2.70 -6.69 23.07
N GLY A 521 3.15 -7.46 22.08
CA GLY A 521 3.03 -7.15 20.65
C GLY A 521 2.32 -8.24 19.86
N GLY A 522 1.30 -7.92 19.06
CA GLY A 522 0.57 -8.92 18.24
C GLY A 522 0.14 -10.13 19.07
N ALA A 523 -0.35 -9.87 20.28
CA ALA A 523 -0.30 -10.80 21.38
C ALA A 523 -1.63 -11.56 21.57
N VAL A 524 -1.57 -12.89 21.62
CA VAL A 524 -2.74 -13.71 21.96
C VAL A 524 -3.04 -13.54 23.44
N THR A 525 -4.25 -13.10 23.77
CA THR A 525 -4.68 -12.87 25.17
C THR A 525 -6.01 -13.54 25.49
N ASP A 526 -6.84 -13.77 24.48
CA ASP A 526 -8.06 -14.55 24.58
C ASP A 526 -8.22 -15.32 23.28
N SER A 527 -7.91 -16.61 23.30
CA SER A 527 -7.88 -17.47 22.11
C SER A 527 -9.21 -17.47 21.35
N PHE A 528 -10.35 -17.32 22.05
CA PHE A 528 -11.65 -17.22 21.40
C PHE A 528 -11.80 -15.88 20.69
N THR A 529 -11.62 -14.78 21.42
CA THR A 529 -11.78 -13.41 20.89
C THR A 529 -10.82 -13.12 19.75
N ASP A 530 -9.54 -13.47 19.90
CA ASP A 530 -8.50 -13.24 18.89
C ASP A 530 -8.76 -14.06 17.62
N THR A 531 -9.24 -15.31 17.74
CA THR A 531 -9.59 -16.15 16.58
C THR A 531 -10.88 -15.67 15.91
N ASN A 532 -11.90 -15.30 16.70
CA ASN A 532 -13.17 -14.81 16.19
C ASN A 532 -12.99 -13.49 15.40
N ALA A 533 -12.03 -12.66 15.81
CA ALA A 533 -11.73 -11.39 15.16
C ALA A 533 -11.16 -11.53 13.73
N LYS A 534 -10.74 -12.73 13.28
CA LYS A 534 -10.18 -12.95 11.93
C LYS A 534 -11.17 -12.65 10.81
N ILE A 535 -12.44 -12.99 11.01
CA ILE A 535 -13.48 -12.78 9.98
C ILE A 535 -13.82 -11.29 9.83
N PRO A 536 -14.13 -10.54 10.90
CA PRO A 536 -14.26 -9.08 10.81
C PRO A 536 -13.00 -8.39 10.27
N TYR A 537 -11.81 -8.91 10.58
CA TYR A 537 -10.55 -8.37 10.07
C TYR A 537 -10.40 -8.56 8.56
N ALA A 538 -10.69 -9.77 8.06
CA ALA A 538 -10.70 -10.04 6.62
C ALA A 538 -11.70 -9.13 5.88
N HIS A 539 -12.85 -8.83 6.49
CA HIS A 539 -13.81 -7.87 5.95
C HIS A 539 -13.26 -6.43 5.94
N ARG A 540 -12.67 -5.96 7.04
CA ARG A 540 -12.09 -4.60 7.12
C ARG A 540 -11.03 -4.36 6.04
N LEU A 541 -10.22 -5.37 5.73
CA LEU A 541 -9.17 -5.29 4.71
C LEU A 541 -9.64 -5.69 3.30
N THR A 542 -10.95 -5.82 3.09
CA THR A 542 -11.54 -6.12 1.78
C THR A 542 -11.06 -7.46 1.18
N LEU A 543 -10.68 -8.42 2.03
CA LEU A 543 -10.31 -9.78 1.62
C LEU A 543 -11.55 -10.62 1.31
N ILE A 544 -12.70 -10.25 1.88
CA ILE A 544 -14.02 -10.85 1.63
C ILE A 544 -15.05 -9.75 1.32
N SER A 545 -16.11 -10.11 0.60
CA SER A 545 -17.15 -9.16 0.20
C SER A 545 -18.10 -8.80 1.36
N ASP A 546 -18.70 -7.60 1.29
CA ASP A 546 -19.73 -7.15 2.24
C ASP A 546 -20.90 -8.15 2.33
N GLN A 547 -21.34 -8.71 1.19
CA GLN A 547 -22.43 -9.68 1.14
C GLN A 547 -22.09 -10.97 1.90
N LEU A 548 -20.88 -11.50 1.72
CA LEU A 548 -20.45 -12.73 2.39
C LEU A 548 -20.28 -12.49 3.89
N TYR A 549 -19.69 -11.35 4.26
CA TYR A 549 -19.52 -10.97 5.66
C TYR A 549 -20.86 -10.79 6.37
N GLU A 550 -21.81 -10.06 5.80
CA GLU A 550 -23.14 -9.86 6.42
C GLU A 550 -23.95 -11.17 6.48
N SER A 551 -23.81 -12.06 5.48
CA SER A 551 -24.38 -13.40 5.54
C SER A 551 -23.80 -14.19 6.72
N ALA A 552 -22.47 -14.26 6.83
CA ALA A 552 -21.77 -14.98 7.90
C ALA A 552 -22.13 -14.39 9.27
N LYS A 553 -22.12 -13.07 9.42
CA LYS A 553 -22.46 -12.37 10.65
C LYS A 553 -23.88 -12.71 11.12
N ALA A 554 -24.84 -12.73 10.20
CA ALA A 554 -26.24 -13.06 10.51
C ALA A 554 -26.43 -14.56 10.80
N SER A 555 -25.86 -15.44 9.97
CA SER A 555 -26.02 -16.89 10.07
C SER A 555 -25.28 -17.49 11.27
N CYS A 556 -24.11 -16.94 11.62
CA CYS A 556 -23.27 -17.36 12.74
C CYS A 556 -23.53 -16.58 14.04
N ASN A 557 -24.41 -15.58 14.03
CA ASN A 557 -24.67 -14.70 15.17
C ASN A 557 -23.38 -14.09 15.76
N GLY A 558 -22.45 -13.70 14.88
CA GLY A 558 -21.14 -13.12 15.25
C GLY A 558 -20.13 -14.09 15.88
N ASN A 559 -20.43 -15.40 15.99
CA ASN A 559 -19.49 -16.41 16.47
C ASN A 559 -19.02 -17.32 15.32
N TYR A 560 -17.79 -17.10 14.90
CA TYR A 560 -17.14 -17.79 13.78
C TYR A 560 -16.21 -18.91 14.24
N VAL A 561 -16.12 -19.16 15.55
CA VAL A 561 -15.25 -20.17 16.15
C VAL A 561 -16.10 -21.34 16.65
N ASN A 562 -15.66 -22.57 16.38
CA ASN A 562 -16.39 -23.79 16.73
C ASN A 562 -17.84 -23.79 16.21
N VAL A 563 -18.00 -23.43 14.93
CA VAL A 563 -19.31 -23.37 14.27
C VAL A 563 -20.05 -24.71 14.41
N ASP A 564 -21.33 -24.62 14.78
CA ASP A 564 -22.22 -25.78 14.82
C ASP A 564 -22.38 -26.35 13.42
N SER A 565 -21.95 -27.61 13.22
CA SER A 565 -22.05 -28.30 11.93
C SER A 565 -23.49 -28.49 11.46
N ASP A 566 -24.47 -28.40 12.35
CA ASP A 566 -25.89 -28.47 11.99
C ASP A 566 -26.42 -27.12 11.47
N ASN A 567 -25.71 -26.01 11.74
CA ASN A 567 -25.99 -24.71 11.14
C ASN A 567 -25.36 -24.62 9.74
N TYR A 568 -26.02 -25.25 8.77
CA TYR A 568 -25.53 -25.35 7.39
C TYR A 568 -25.19 -23.98 6.77
N GLN A 569 -25.99 -22.94 7.02
CA GLN A 569 -25.73 -21.63 6.42
C GLN A 569 -24.46 -21.00 6.99
N CYS A 570 -24.28 -20.99 8.31
CA CYS A 570 -23.05 -20.50 8.93
C CYS A 570 -21.83 -21.32 8.48
N SER A 571 -21.93 -22.65 8.49
CA SER A 571 -20.85 -23.52 8.02
C SER A 571 -20.49 -23.21 6.56
N SER A 572 -21.47 -23.04 5.69
CA SER A 572 -21.24 -22.72 4.28
C SER A 572 -20.62 -21.33 4.09
N ASP A 573 -21.02 -20.35 4.89
CA ASP A 573 -20.46 -19.00 4.82
C ASP A 573 -18.99 -19.00 5.29
N ILE A 574 -18.68 -19.71 6.38
CA ILE A 574 -17.30 -19.87 6.88
C ILE A 574 -16.43 -20.65 5.90
N ASP A 575 -16.92 -21.76 5.34
CA ASP A 575 -16.19 -22.52 4.32
C ASP A 575 -15.87 -21.65 3.09
N ALA A 576 -16.80 -20.79 2.68
CA ALA A 576 -16.58 -19.85 1.60
C ALA A 576 -15.50 -18.83 1.97
N ILE A 577 -15.54 -18.26 3.18
CA ILE A 577 -14.52 -17.32 3.66
C ILE A 577 -13.15 -17.98 3.74
N ASP A 578 -13.03 -19.15 4.37
CA ASP A 578 -11.78 -19.90 4.52
C ASP A 578 -11.15 -20.20 3.16
N LYS A 579 -11.97 -20.52 2.15
CA LYS A 579 -11.50 -20.69 0.77
C LYS A 579 -10.95 -19.41 0.15
N LEU A 580 -11.53 -18.24 0.44
CA LEU A 580 -11.06 -16.95 -0.11
C LEU A 580 -9.75 -16.49 0.53
N ILE A 581 -9.57 -16.74 1.84
CA ILE A 581 -8.40 -16.31 2.60
C ILE A 581 -7.30 -17.38 2.68
N GLY A 582 -7.56 -18.61 2.23
CA GLY A 582 -6.66 -19.76 2.42
C GLY A 582 -5.27 -19.62 1.78
N ASP A 583 -5.15 -18.80 0.73
CA ASP A 583 -3.88 -18.52 0.05
C ASP A 583 -3.14 -17.29 0.61
N ILE A 584 -3.72 -16.60 1.59
CA ILE A 584 -3.13 -15.40 2.21
C ILE A 584 -2.16 -15.81 3.32
N ASN A 585 -1.01 -15.15 3.38
CA ASN A 585 -0.12 -15.26 4.53
C ASN A 585 -0.74 -14.57 5.75
N THR A 586 -1.28 -15.34 6.69
CA THR A 586 -1.97 -14.77 7.86
C THR A 586 -1.03 -14.04 8.83
N LEU A 587 0.28 -14.25 8.79
CA LEU A 587 1.24 -13.50 9.63
C LEU A 587 1.47 -12.08 9.12
N ASN A 588 1.33 -11.87 7.82
CA ASN A 588 1.35 -10.56 7.18
C ASN A 588 0.65 -10.66 5.82
N ILE A 589 -0.54 -10.09 5.70
CA ILE A 589 -1.38 -10.28 4.51
C ILE A 589 -0.78 -9.66 3.22
N LEU A 590 0.20 -8.76 3.34
CA LEU A 590 0.90 -8.16 2.20
C LEU A 590 2.06 -9.02 1.70
N GLU A 591 2.49 -10.00 2.49
CA GLU A 591 3.57 -10.90 2.13
C GLU A 591 3.02 -12.11 1.34
N PRO A 592 3.73 -12.59 0.32
CA PRO A 592 3.33 -13.79 -0.40
C PRO A 592 3.32 -14.99 0.55
N ASN A 593 2.44 -15.97 0.28
CA ASN A 593 2.49 -17.24 0.99
C ASN A 593 3.74 -18.01 0.56
N CYS A 594 4.71 -18.06 1.48
CA CYS A 594 5.98 -18.69 1.25
C CYS A 594 5.94 -20.13 1.73
N VAL A 595 6.51 -21.05 0.96
CA VAL A 595 6.78 -22.40 1.47
C VAL A 595 7.59 -22.22 2.74
N SER A 596 7.04 -22.66 3.88
CA SER A 596 7.77 -22.68 5.14
C SER A 596 8.93 -23.65 4.98
N VAL A 597 10.11 -23.13 4.64
CA VAL A 597 11.34 -23.90 4.61
C VAL A 597 11.98 -23.76 5.99
N SER A 598 11.26 -24.18 7.04
CA SER A 598 11.94 -24.44 8.31
C SER A 598 12.49 -25.86 8.19
N PRO A 599 13.80 -26.05 8.09
CA PRO A 599 14.36 -27.38 8.04
C PRO A 599 13.97 -28.16 9.30
N GLU A 600 13.37 -29.34 9.11
CA GLU A 600 13.05 -30.26 10.20
C GLU A 600 14.34 -30.75 10.90
N PRO A 601 14.29 -31.22 12.16
CA PRO A 601 15.48 -31.67 12.93
C PRO A 601 16.35 -32.75 12.28
N ASN A 602 15.88 -33.35 11.17
CA ASN A 602 16.55 -34.39 10.40
C ASN A 602 17.10 -33.89 9.06
N GLU A 603 16.93 -32.61 8.72
CA GLU A 603 17.54 -32.02 7.54
C GLU A 603 18.99 -31.63 7.82
N ASP A 604 19.89 -32.13 6.98
CA ASP A 604 21.31 -31.83 7.04
C ASP A 604 21.53 -30.32 6.82
N ILE A 605 22.33 -29.67 7.68
CA ILE A 605 22.74 -28.28 7.48
C ILE A 605 23.37 -28.11 6.08
N GLU A 606 24.03 -29.15 5.56
CA GLU A 606 24.55 -29.15 4.18
C GLU A 606 23.43 -29.09 3.13
N LEU A 607 22.25 -29.66 3.39
CA LEU A 607 21.07 -29.55 2.52
C LEU A 607 20.53 -28.12 2.52
N VAL A 608 20.44 -27.49 3.71
CA VAL A 608 20.00 -26.09 3.84
C VAL A 608 21.00 -25.17 3.15
N GLN A 609 22.30 -25.37 3.38
CA GLN A 609 23.36 -24.61 2.69
C GLN A 609 23.32 -24.82 1.17
N ARG A 610 23.09 -26.06 0.72
CA ARG A 610 22.93 -26.38 -0.71
C ARG A 610 21.71 -25.66 -1.28
N TYR A 611 20.56 -25.72 -0.61
CA TYR A 611 19.34 -25.00 -1.00
C TYR A 611 19.59 -23.50 -1.13
N LEU A 612 20.25 -22.90 -0.13
CA LEU A 612 20.65 -21.49 -0.13
C LEU A 612 21.66 -21.15 -1.24
N SER A 613 22.46 -22.12 -1.70
CA SER A 613 23.49 -21.95 -2.74
C SER A 613 23.01 -22.25 -4.18
N GLU A 614 22.04 -23.16 -4.35
CA GLU A 614 21.54 -23.64 -5.64
C GLU A 614 20.35 -22.81 -6.15
N LYS A 615 19.53 -22.26 -5.24
CA LYS A 615 18.49 -21.30 -5.61
C LYS A 615 19.11 -19.93 -5.79
N SER A 616 19.16 -19.46 -7.02
CA SER A 616 19.57 -18.11 -7.39
C SER A 616 18.66 -16.99 -6.84
N SER A 617 17.66 -17.32 -6.01
CA SER A 617 16.74 -16.38 -5.37
C SER A 617 15.76 -17.10 -4.42
N PRO A 618 15.96 -17.05 -3.10
CA PRO A 618 14.86 -17.10 -2.16
C PRO A 618 14.17 -15.74 -2.19
N ALA A 619 12.84 -15.71 -2.32
CA ALA A 619 12.08 -14.46 -2.28
C ALA A 619 12.41 -13.73 -0.98
N LEU A 620 13.07 -12.57 -1.06
CA LEU A 620 13.44 -11.76 0.11
C LEU A 620 12.23 -11.37 0.97
N TRP A 621 11.03 -11.43 0.38
CA TRP A 621 9.76 -11.14 1.04
C TRP A 621 9.30 -12.29 1.93
N CYS A 622 9.91 -13.47 1.79
CA CYS A 622 9.63 -14.61 2.64
C CYS A 622 10.46 -14.53 3.92
N ARG A 623 9.81 -14.22 5.04
CA ARG A 623 10.42 -14.30 6.38
C ARG A 623 11.06 -15.67 6.67
N SER A 624 10.55 -16.75 6.06
CA SER A 624 11.13 -18.09 6.16
C SER A 624 12.60 -18.15 5.71
N TYR A 625 13.05 -17.23 4.85
CA TYR A 625 14.46 -17.11 4.49
C TYR A 625 15.33 -16.62 5.65
N ASN A 626 14.87 -15.61 6.40
CA ASN A 626 15.58 -15.15 7.60
C ASN A 626 15.69 -16.29 8.62
N HIS A 627 14.63 -17.11 8.76
CA HIS A 627 14.67 -18.29 9.63
C HIS A 627 15.71 -19.32 9.16
N MET A 628 15.84 -19.59 7.86
CA MET A 628 16.89 -20.47 7.32
C MET A 628 18.29 -19.95 7.60
N LEU A 629 18.52 -18.65 7.46
CA LEU A 629 19.81 -18.03 7.78
C LEU A 629 20.15 -18.17 9.27
N CYS A 630 19.17 -17.92 10.15
CA CYS A 630 19.31 -18.14 11.59
C CYS A 630 19.64 -19.61 11.90
N ASN A 631 19.01 -20.57 11.21
CA ASN A 631 19.29 -22.00 11.36
C ASN A 631 20.76 -22.33 11.01
N VAL A 632 21.27 -21.82 9.90
CA VAL A 632 22.68 -22.04 9.50
C VAL A 632 23.64 -21.39 10.49
N TRP A 633 23.34 -20.16 10.92
CA TRP A 633 24.17 -19.41 11.86
C TRP A 633 24.21 -20.08 13.25
N ALA A 634 23.06 -20.38 13.84
CA ALA A 634 22.96 -20.94 15.19
C ALA A 634 23.48 -22.38 15.28
N ASN A 635 23.44 -23.15 14.18
CA ASN A 635 24.02 -24.49 14.14
C ASN A 635 25.49 -24.54 13.75
N ASN A 636 26.13 -23.41 13.49
CA ASN A 636 27.57 -23.36 13.30
C ASN A 636 28.28 -23.63 14.64
N LYS A 637 29.21 -24.59 14.68
CA LYS A 637 29.95 -24.94 15.92
C LYS A 637 30.72 -23.76 16.51
N GLY A 638 31.36 -22.95 15.67
CA GLY A 638 32.09 -21.77 16.14
C GLY A 638 31.16 -20.74 16.78
N VAL A 639 29.93 -20.61 16.27
CA VAL A 639 28.90 -19.76 16.88
C VAL A 639 28.46 -20.33 18.23
N GLN A 640 28.17 -21.63 18.31
CA GLN A 640 27.77 -22.29 19.56
C GLN A 640 28.85 -22.19 20.64
N GLU A 641 30.11 -22.40 20.27
CA GLU A 641 31.27 -22.22 21.16
C GLU A 641 31.38 -20.77 21.64
N ALA A 642 31.22 -19.79 20.76
CA ALA A 642 31.26 -18.38 21.10
C ALA A 642 30.11 -17.94 22.01
N LEU A 643 28.92 -18.52 21.84
CA LEU A 643 27.76 -18.29 22.71
C LEU A 643 27.84 -19.06 24.04
N GLY A 644 28.81 -19.96 24.20
CA GLY A 644 28.95 -20.79 25.40
C GLY A 644 27.90 -21.90 25.53
N VAL A 645 27.34 -22.38 24.40
CA VAL A 645 26.43 -23.52 24.37
C VAL A 645 27.18 -24.75 24.87
N ARG A 646 26.59 -25.46 25.85
CA ARG A 646 27.24 -26.61 26.48
C ARG A 646 27.22 -27.82 25.56
N GLU A 647 28.38 -28.45 25.37
CA GLU A 647 28.48 -29.64 24.54
C GLU A 647 27.58 -30.77 25.09
N GLY A 648 26.85 -31.44 24.19
CA GLY A 648 25.97 -32.56 24.51
C GLY A 648 24.59 -32.19 25.07
N THR A 649 24.26 -30.89 25.22
CA THR A 649 22.94 -30.48 25.74
C THR A 649 21.90 -30.22 24.66
N LYS A 650 22.34 -29.71 23.50
CA LYS A 650 21.52 -29.48 22.30
C LYS A 650 22.40 -29.76 21.09
N THR A 651 21.99 -30.70 20.24
CA THR A 651 22.71 -31.09 19.02
C THR A 651 22.27 -30.30 17.80
N PHE A 652 21.08 -29.70 17.86
CA PHE A 652 20.48 -28.94 16.78
C PHE A 652 19.61 -27.82 17.35
N TRP A 653 19.85 -26.61 16.88
CA TRP A 653 19.01 -25.43 17.08
C TRP A 653 18.00 -25.34 15.95
N GLN A 654 16.77 -24.95 16.28
CA GLN A 654 15.75 -24.65 15.29
C GLN A 654 14.95 -23.43 15.72
N TYR A 655 14.45 -22.68 14.74
CA TYR A 655 13.72 -21.43 14.96
C TYR A 655 12.48 -21.61 15.85
N CYS A 656 11.58 -22.53 15.47
CA CYS A 656 10.45 -22.94 16.30
C CYS A 656 10.49 -24.45 16.53
N ASN A 657 10.52 -24.87 17.80
CA ASN A 657 10.50 -26.28 18.16
C ASN A 657 9.07 -26.78 18.34
N THR A 658 8.46 -27.23 17.24
CA THR A 658 7.08 -27.76 17.21
C THR A 658 6.95 -29.17 17.79
N THR A 659 8.06 -29.86 18.07
CA THR A 659 8.05 -31.21 18.65
C THR A 659 8.04 -31.21 20.18
N LEU A 660 7.93 -30.04 20.82
CA LEU A 660 7.86 -29.96 22.28
C LEU A 660 6.52 -30.49 22.79
N GLU A 661 6.58 -31.27 23.87
CA GLU A 661 5.40 -31.73 24.59
C GLU A 661 4.85 -30.56 25.44
N TYR A 662 4.09 -29.68 24.79
CA TYR A 662 3.53 -28.47 25.39
C TYR A 662 1.99 -28.53 25.44
N THR A 663 1.41 -28.32 26.62
CA THR A 663 -0.05 -28.24 26.81
C THR A 663 -0.48 -26.79 27.02
N HIS A 664 -1.31 -26.26 26.11
CA HIS A 664 -1.96 -24.96 26.26
C HIS A 664 -3.10 -25.08 27.30
N THR A 665 -2.79 -24.78 28.55
CA THR A 665 -3.70 -24.87 29.71
C THR A 665 -4.51 -23.60 29.96
N VAL A 666 -4.05 -22.47 29.42
CA VAL A 666 -4.67 -21.15 29.59
C VAL A 666 -5.15 -20.65 28.23
N THR A 667 -6.43 -20.32 28.15
CA THR A 667 -7.07 -19.81 26.92
C THR A 667 -7.43 -18.33 26.98
N ASN A 668 -7.42 -17.73 28.19
CA ASN A 668 -7.77 -16.34 28.41
C ASN A 668 -6.99 -15.76 29.60
N VAL A 669 -6.26 -14.67 29.36
CA VAL A 669 -5.47 -13.95 30.38
C VAL A 669 -5.96 -12.53 30.66
N VAL A 670 -7.12 -12.13 30.13
CA VAL A 670 -7.74 -10.82 30.40
C VAL A 670 -7.94 -10.60 31.90
N GLY A 671 -8.25 -11.67 32.65
CA GLY A 671 -8.31 -11.63 34.11
C GLY A 671 -6.99 -11.25 34.79
N TYR A 672 -5.85 -11.68 34.24
CA TYR A 672 -4.52 -11.32 34.75
C TYR A 672 -4.21 -9.85 34.49
N HIS A 673 -4.52 -9.35 33.29
CA HIS A 673 -4.44 -7.91 33.00
C HIS A 673 -5.28 -7.10 33.98
N ARG A 674 -6.53 -7.51 34.24
CA ARG A 674 -7.44 -6.86 35.20
C ARG A 674 -6.90 -6.89 36.62
N ASN A 675 -6.26 -7.97 37.06
CA ASN A 675 -5.66 -8.02 38.38
C ASN A 675 -4.49 -7.04 38.52
N LEU A 676 -3.74 -6.84 37.42
CA LEU A 676 -2.57 -5.99 37.38
C LEU A 676 -2.88 -4.49 37.27
N THR A 677 -4.12 -4.08 37.00
CA THR A 677 -4.47 -2.64 36.92
C THR A 677 -4.30 -1.90 38.25
N ASN A 678 -4.32 -2.61 39.38
CA ASN A 678 -4.07 -2.04 40.70
C ASN A 678 -2.58 -2.06 41.10
N ALA A 679 -1.75 -2.81 40.37
CA ALA A 679 -0.30 -2.74 40.53
C ALA A 679 0.18 -1.56 39.69
N ASP A 680 0.86 -0.59 40.30
CA ASP A 680 1.41 0.62 39.66
C ASP A 680 2.43 0.26 38.55
N LEU A 681 1.91 -0.22 37.41
CA LEU A 681 2.61 -0.82 36.30
C LEU A 681 2.21 -0.10 35.02
N ARG A 682 3.21 0.21 34.19
CA ARG A 682 2.98 0.74 32.86
C ARG A 682 2.92 -0.39 31.84
N VAL A 683 1.91 -0.37 30.97
CA VAL A 683 1.73 -1.41 29.96
C VAL A 683 1.80 -0.79 28.57
N LEU A 684 2.53 -1.42 27.65
CA LEU A 684 2.47 -1.13 26.21
C LEU A 684 1.84 -2.32 25.50
N ILE A 685 0.80 -2.04 24.72
CA ILE A 685 0.15 -3.03 23.85
C ILE A 685 0.19 -2.46 22.45
N TYR A 686 0.73 -3.22 21.51
CA TYR A 686 0.74 -2.86 20.10
C TYR A 686 0.37 -4.07 19.25
N SER A 687 -0.30 -3.84 18.12
CA SER A 687 -0.70 -4.90 17.20
C SER A 687 -0.46 -4.43 15.77
N GLY A 688 0.05 -5.33 14.93
CA GLY A 688 0.22 -5.05 13.51
C GLY A 688 -1.13 -4.94 12.83
N ASP A 689 -1.27 -3.98 11.93
CA ASP A 689 -2.50 -3.76 11.17
C ASP A 689 -2.63 -4.69 9.96
N HIS A 690 -1.56 -5.42 9.62
CA HIS A 690 -1.49 -6.48 8.59
C HIS A 690 -1.36 -7.90 9.17
N ASP A 691 -1.41 -8.05 10.50
CA ASP A 691 -1.37 -9.35 11.19
C ASP A 691 -2.79 -9.94 11.31
N MET A 692 -3.11 -10.89 10.44
CA MET A 692 -4.37 -11.65 10.50
C MET A 692 -4.31 -12.82 11.50
N SER A 693 -3.12 -13.18 11.99
CA SER A 693 -2.94 -14.28 12.93
C SER A 693 -3.43 -13.88 14.30
N VAL A 694 -3.11 -12.66 14.72
CA VAL A 694 -3.65 -12.00 15.91
C VAL A 694 -4.15 -10.59 15.53
N PRO A 695 -5.38 -10.51 14.98
CA PRO A 695 -5.94 -9.25 14.50
C PRO A 695 -6.00 -8.18 15.58
N ASN A 696 -5.63 -6.96 15.21
CA ASN A 696 -5.74 -5.78 16.07
C ASN A 696 -7.18 -5.53 16.59
N ILE A 697 -8.21 -5.98 15.85
CA ILE A 697 -9.61 -5.92 16.28
C ILE A 697 -9.84 -6.74 17.56
N GLY A 698 -9.29 -7.96 17.64
CA GLY A 698 -9.36 -8.78 18.85
C GLY A 698 -8.64 -8.10 20.01
N THR A 699 -7.50 -7.45 19.72
CA THR A 699 -6.77 -6.65 20.71
C THR A 699 -7.62 -5.53 21.31
N GLN A 700 -8.33 -4.77 20.47
CA GLN A 700 -9.22 -3.72 20.93
C GLN A 700 -10.37 -4.28 21.77
N GLU A 701 -10.95 -5.40 21.37
CA GLU A 701 -12.11 -6.00 22.04
C GLU A 701 -11.79 -6.41 23.48
N TRP A 702 -10.68 -7.13 23.71
CA TRP A 702 -10.33 -7.54 25.06
C TRP A 702 -9.90 -6.35 25.94
N ILE A 703 -9.24 -5.32 25.38
CA ILE A 703 -8.90 -4.10 26.12
C ILE A 703 -10.15 -3.35 26.56
N ARG A 704 -11.17 -3.23 25.69
CA ARG A 704 -12.48 -2.67 26.07
C ARG A 704 -13.10 -3.42 27.23
N SER A 705 -12.96 -4.75 27.27
CA SER A 705 -13.50 -5.58 28.36
C SER A 705 -12.84 -5.34 29.73
N LEU A 706 -11.71 -4.60 29.79
CA LEU A 706 -11.12 -4.15 31.04
C LEU A 706 -11.84 -2.95 31.67
N ASN A 707 -12.65 -2.22 30.88
CA ASN A 707 -13.42 -1.06 31.31
C ASN A 707 -12.54 0.04 31.98
N LEU A 708 -11.40 0.33 31.34
CA LEU A 708 -10.47 1.37 31.77
C LEU A 708 -10.93 2.76 31.30
N THR A 709 -10.44 3.81 31.98
CA THR A 709 -10.63 5.19 31.53
C THR A 709 -9.70 5.48 30.36
N THR A 710 -10.26 6.01 29.27
CA THR A 710 -9.51 6.44 28.09
C THR A 710 -9.14 7.91 28.21
N ASP A 711 -7.84 8.21 28.39
CA ASP A 711 -7.34 9.58 28.42
C ASP A 711 -7.24 10.20 27.01
N GLU A 712 -6.76 9.41 26.05
CA GLU A 712 -6.74 9.74 24.62
C GLU A 712 -7.21 8.53 23.81
N SER A 713 -7.95 8.77 22.72
CA SER A 713 -8.42 7.69 21.86
C SER A 713 -7.28 7.03 21.08
N TRP A 714 -7.55 5.84 20.54
CA TRP A 714 -6.62 5.09 19.71
C TRP A 714 -6.06 5.94 18.58
N ARG A 715 -4.73 5.90 18.41
CA ARG A 715 -4.03 6.56 17.32
C ARG A 715 -3.42 5.51 16.40
N GLY A 716 -3.63 5.63 15.09
CA GLY A 716 -2.80 4.95 14.12
C GLY A 716 -1.38 5.49 14.24
N GLY A 717 -0.43 4.67 14.69
CA GLY A 717 0.96 5.13 14.86
C GLY A 717 1.79 5.13 13.57
N GLY A 718 1.20 4.76 12.43
CA GLY A 718 1.93 4.30 11.25
C GLY A 718 2.07 2.77 11.25
N HIS A 719 2.59 2.21 10.15
CA HIS A 719 2.71 0.75 10.00
C HIS A 719 3.96 0.25 10.71
N PHE A 720 3.77 -0.61 11.71
CA PHE A 720 4.87 -1.23 12.46
C PHE A 720 4.75 -2.75 12.43
N ALA A 721 5.86 -3.41 12.11
CA ALA A 721 6.09 -4.80 12.41
C ALA A 721 7.50 -4.90 13.00
N ALA A 722 7.65 -5.47 14.20
CA ALA A 722 8.95 -5.60 14.88
C ALA A 722 10.02 -6.28 14.01
N GLU A 723 9.58 -7.15 13.12
CA GLU A 723 10.44 -7.93 12.24
C GLU A 723 10.91 -7.17 10.98
N ASN A 724 10.20 -6.11 10.54
CA ASN A 724 10.48 -5.43 9.26
C ASN A 724 10.64 -3.89 9.34
N MET A 725 10.17 -3.24 10.41
CA MET A 725 10.20 -1.77 10.61
C MET A 725 10.96 -1.42 11.90
N VAL A 726 12.22 -1.90 11.98
CA VAL A 726 13.03 -1.87 13.21
C VAL A 726 13.30 -0.45 13.76
N LYS A 727 13.36 0.56 12.88
CA LYS A 727 13.59 1.95 13.28
C LYS A 727 12.35 2.53 13.96
N GLU A 728 11.19 2.28 13.37
CA GLU A 728 9.90 2.74 13.84
C GLU A 728 9.57 2.06 15.19
N CYS A 729 9.85 0.76 15.33
CA CYS A 729 9.73 0.06 16.61
C CYS A 729 10.70 0.59 17.68
N ALA A 730 11.93 0.94 17.32
CA ALA A 730 12.87 1.58 18.25
C ALA A 730 12.34 2.94 18.74
N ALA A 731 11.82 3.78 17.83
CA ALA A 731 11.24 5.07 18.20
C ALA A 731 10.02 4.94 19.12
N MET A 732 9.15 3.96 18.88
CA MET A 732 8.01 3.64 19.75
C MET A 732 8.48 3.28 21.16
N ILE A 733 9.43 2.35 21.28
CA ILE A 733 9.95 1.92 22.59
C ILE A 733 10.68 3.05 23.30
N ASP A 734 11.48 3.86 22.60
CA ASP A 734 12.18 5.00 23.19
C ASP A 734 11.19 6.03 23.75
N ARG A 735 10.15 6.39 22.98
CA ARG A 735 9.08 7.29 23.45
C ARG A 735 8.35 6.73 24.66
N TRP A 736 7.98 5.46 24.59
CA TRP A 736 7.32 4.80 25.70
C TRP A 736 8.22 4.82 26.93
N MET A 737 9.45 4.34 26.86
CA MET A 737 10.39 4.36 28.00
C MET A 737 10.64 5.77 28.57
N ALA A 738 10.58 6.80 27.75
CA ALA A 738 10.74 8.21 28.16
C ALA A 738 9.48 8.87 28.75
N TYR A 739 8.37 8.13 28.92
CA TYR A 739 7.10 8.66 29.45
C TYR A 739 6.46 9.76 28.58
N PHE A 740 6.79 9.78 27.29
CA PHE A 740 6.05 10.58 26.32
C PHE A 740 4.81 9.82 25.82
N PRO A 741 3.72 10.53 25.49
CA PRO A 741 2.65 9.98 24.65
C PRO A 741 3.21 9.46 23.32
N LEU A 742 2.63 8.38 22.79
CA LEU A 742 3.06 7.77 21.53
C LEU A 742 2.68 8.59 20.31
#